data_AF-A0A957NDC3-F1
#
_entry.id   AF-A0A957NDC3-F1
#
_cell.length_a   1.000
_cell.length_b   1.000
_cell.length_c   1.000
_cell.angle_alpha   90.00
_cell.angle_beta   90.00
_cell.angle_gamma   90.00
#
_symmetry.space_group_name_H-M   'P 1'
#
loop_
_entity.id
_entity.type
_entity.pdbx_description
1 polymer ?
#
loop_
_entity_poly.entity_id
_entity_poly.type
_entity_poly.pdbx_seq_one_letter_code
_entity_poly.pdbx_strand_id
1 'polypeptide(L)'
;MMSKVSWRGWLFVVALIVTLIPLSSVMAQGGQYSGQVVQTFTNCGATQVFGTVADVNGNPKTGVRIRLRSGSDLVYTTTSGTYIRPETDASGWDFSLQGYPVSNTWRVDVVDANNNPLSATVDAVTVGSCNPGDANVVKIRFQEGGAPPPAPTATPGGGGTTPPPNGGGGGTEPAPPITNGARCQFITETNAGGTGGYTVCDDDNAKFLQAYCAYSLQVVGYPVSQRFVRDGFVTQAFQKAIFQWRPDGSYVAYVNVFDELHDRGLDPQLLAARQTPFQLDQVEEETGMTFEEIKARREAWLNDRPAMRSAYFGVADPLLYFGLPTSKIEDMGNHYSIRLQRAVIQQWKEDVPWADAGEVTIANGGDIAKELNHLPAFSLTLEPGVPSNATTATGCNTTPAPTPTPPPSNPPTAGFKYGIQAHMIYADRGQVFNWVNDLGLGWVKQQIEWKVFEPSQNNIAWGEMDLIAASARANNKQLLFSVVGAPGWARESGYDNSVAGPPQNPATFASFLGKVADRYCNNGVGAIEVWNEQNLHYEWGNLTIDPAAYMNLLRPAYNAIKAECPSMIVVSGALTPTGAPAPLAMDDFTYLRGMYANGLKNYADAIGIHPSGYNLPPDIDHTQACTYIQQTNASFTGPCDNPHHSWSFKSTVDGSYTIMQQNGDTSKKLWATEFGWASQNPPFHPDYGYAADNTRQEQASWTVAAYQYMRDSGKVGGAFLWNLNFRVVADGTEKAQWGIVENNGAPTPAYNSLKAMAKP
;
A
#
# COMPACT_ATOMS: atom_id res chain seq x y z
N MET A 1 -40.17 7.80 -61.05
CA MET A 1 -41.30 8.70 -61.43
C MET A 1 -42.34 8.71 -60.32
N MET A 2 -42.49 9.87 -59.66
CA MET A 2 -43.75 10.52 -59.21
C MET A 2 -44.84 9.66 -58.52
N SER A 3 -45.37 10.02 -57.34
CA SER A 3 -45.96 11.34 -57.04
C SER A 3 -45.82 11.79 -55.57
N LYS A 4 -45.97 13.11 -55.39
CA LYS A 4 -45.86 13.92 -54.16
C LYS A 4 -47.23 14.15 -53.49
N VAL A 5 -47.26 14.29 -52.15
CA VAL A 5 -47.99 15.28 -51.31
C VAL A 5 -47.28 15.28 -49.93
N SER A 6 -46.48 16.28 -49.47
CA SER A 6 -46.79 17.58 -48.80
C SER A 6 -47.45 17.45 -47.39
N TRP A 7 -47.08 18.09 -46.26
CA TRP A 7 -46.09 19.11 -45.83
C TRP A 7 -46.09 19.18 -44.27
N ARG A 8 -45.05 19.82 -43.70
CA ARG A 8 -44.82 20.29 -42.30
C ARG A 8 -44.06 19.34 -41.35
N GLY A 9 -42.78 19.67 -41.16
CA GLY A 9 -41.95 19.19 -40.04
C GLY A 9 -41.87 20.22 -38.92
N TRP A 10 -41.66 19.72 -37.69
CA TRP A 10 -41.14 20.43 -36.53
C TRP A 10 -40.30 19.43 -35.72
N LEU A 11 -39.15 19.89 -35.22
CA LEU A 11 -38.26 19.21 -34.27
C LEU A 11 -39.05 18.77 -33.02
N PHE A 12 -38.73 17.61 -32.43
CA PHE A 12 -38.64 17.48 -30.97
C PHE A 12 -37.69 16.34 -30.58
N VAL A 13 -36.85 16.69 -29.61
CA VAL A 13 -35.93 15.87 -28.82
C VAL A 13 -36.67 14.69 -28.19
N VAL A 14 -36.14 13.47 -28.33
CA VAL A 14 -36.53 12.33 -27.49
C VAL A 14 -35.45 12.16 -26.44
N ALA A 15 -35.75 12.64 -25.23
CA ALA A 15 -34.99 12.33 -24.03
C ALA A 15 -35.20 10.85 -23.67
N LEU A 16 -34.11 10.08 -23.60
CA LEU A 16 -34.14 8.78 -22.94
C LEU A 16 -34.02 9.05 -21.43
N ILE A 17 -35.13 8.82 -20.73
CA ILE A 17 -35.28 8.98 -19.29
C ILE A 17 -34.40 7.92 -18.60
N VAL A 18 -33.26 8.35 -18.05
CA VAL A 18 -32.61 7.65 -16.94
C VAL A 18 -33.45 7.97 -15.72
N THR A 19 -34.16 6.97 -15.21
CA THR A 19 -34.79 7.04 -13.88
C THR A 19 -33.67 7.07 -12.85
N LEU A 20 -33.20 8.27 -12.51
CA LEU A 20 -32.57 8.54 -11.23
C LEU A 20 -33.57 8.10 -10.17
N ILE A 21 -33.25 7.07 -9.38
CA ILE A 21 -33.88 6.93 -8.07
C ILE A 21 -33.22 8.01 -7.21
N PRO A 22 -33.90 9.11 -6.84
CA PRO A 22 -33.36 9.99 -5.83
C PRO A 22 -33.27 9.18 -4.54
N LEU A 23 -32.07 9.07 -3.97
CA LEU A 23 -31.94 8.77 -2.54
C LEU A 23 -32.60 9.94 -1.80
N SER A 24 -33.90 9.78 -1.59
CA SER A 24 -34.69 10.59 -0.70
C SER A 24 -34.12 10.29 0.68
N SER A 25 -33.50 11.27 1.33
CA SER A 25 -33.21 11.20 2.75
C SER A 25 -34.54 11.10 3.49
N VAL A 26 -35.01 9.87 3.74
CA VAL A 26 -36.22 9.62 4.53
C VAL A 26 -35.86 9.92 5.98
N MET A 27 -36.06 11.18 6.38
CA MET A 27 -36.03 11.57 7.79
C MET A 27 -37.28 11.02 8.47
N ALA A 28 -37.10 9.97 9.25
CA ALA A 28 -38.16 9.39 10.04
C ALA A 28 -38.27 10.20 11.36
N GLN A 29 -39.22 11.14 11.44
CA GLN A 29 -39.53 11.90 12.66
C GLN A 29 -40.65 11.19 13.45
N GLY A 30 -40.39 10.92 14.74
CA GLY A 30 -41.40 10.38 15.66
C GLY A 30 -40.82 9.43 16.68
N GLY A 31 -40.13 9.97 17.70
CA GLY A 31 -39.54 9.19 18.79
C GLY A 31 -38.45 9.97 19.53
N GLN A 32 -37.99 9.45 20.67
CA GLN A 32 -36.85 10.00 21.42
C GLN A 32 -35.56 10.05 20.60
N TYR A 33 -35.45 9.22 19.55
CA TYR A 33 -34.31 9.15 18.64
C TYR A 33 -34.72 9.36 17.18
N SER A 34 -33.81 9.93 16.38
CA SER A 34 -33.88 9.98 14.91
C SER A 34 -32.73 9.19 14.30
N GLY A 35 -32.93 8.58 13.13
CA GLY A 35 -31.92 7.74 12.49
C GLY A 35 -31.77 7.99 10.99
N GLN A 36 -30.58 7.75 10.44
CA GLN A 36 -30.30 7.83 9.01
C GLN A 36 -29.20 6.85 8.57
N VAL A 37 -29.29 6.36 7.33
CA VAL A 37 -28.16 5.69 6.66
C VAL A 37 -27.10 6.75 6.34
N VAL A 38 -25.87 6.51 6.77
CA VAL A 38 -24.75 7.45 6.57
C VAL A 38 -23.71 6.94 5.57
N GLN A 39 -23.65 5.63 5.34
CA GLN A 39 -22.69 5.04 4.41
C GLN A 39 -23.14 3.64 3.99
N THR A 40 -22.83 3.27 2.75
CA THR A 40 -22.94 1.90 2.24
C THR A 40 -21.57 1.46 1.73
N PHE A 41 -21.27 0.16 1.83
CA PHE A 41 -20.01 -0.41 1.35
C PHE A 41 -20.28 -1.62 0.48
N THR A 42 -19.40 -1.79 -0.52
CA THR A 42 -19.33 -2.99 -1.35
C THR A 42 -18.40 -4.00 -0.69
N ASN A 43 -18.92 -5.19 -0.39
CA ASN A 43 -18.15 -6.28 0.21
C ASN A 43 -18.61 -7.61 -0.39
N CYS A 44 -17.66 -8.47 -0.76
CA CYS A 44 -17.95 -9.85 -1.15
C CYS A 44 -17.94 -10.73 0.12
N GLY A 45 -19.11 -10.91 0.75
CA GLY A 45 -19.23 -11.64 2.00
C GLY A 45 -20.61 -11.59 2.64
N ALA A 46 -20.67 -11.61 3.97
CA ALA A 46 -21.91 -11.56 4.76
C ALA A 46 -22.56 -10.17 4.72
N THR A 47 -23.89 -10.12 4.65
CA THR A 47 -24.67 -8.89 4.81
C THR A 47 -24.48 -8.33 6.21
N GLN A 48 -24.11 -7.06 6.33
CA GLN A 48 -23.91 -6.40 7.62
C GLN A 48 -24.70 -5.10 7.72
N VAL A 49 -25.43 -4.93 8.83
CA VAL A 49 -26.11 -3.68 9.17
C VAL A 49 -25.63 -3.26 10.55
N PHE A 50 -24.91 -2.15 10.62
CA PHE A 50 -24.25 -1.69 11.83
C PHE A 50 -24.44 -0.18 12.03
N GLY A 51 -24.10 0.32 13.22
CA GLY A 51 -24.29 1.73 13.48
C GLY A 51 -23.85 2.22 14.83
N THR A 52 -24.20 3.48 15.11
CA THR A 52 -23.91 4.19 16.36
C THR A 52 -25.16 4.85 16.92
N VAL A 53 -25.15 5.15 18.21
CA VAL A 53 -26.17 5.96 18.89
C VAL A 53 -25.49 7.09 19.64
N ALA A 54 -25.98 8.31 19.49
CA ALA A 54 -25.51 9.48 20.21
C ALA A 54 -26.61 10.11 21.09
N ASP A 55 -26.22 10.71 22.21
CA ASP A 55 -27.05 11.50 23.10
C ASP A 55 -27.34 12.89 22.50
N VAL A 56 -28.20 13.69 23.15
CA VAL A 56 -28.61 15.03 22.69
C VAL A 56 -27.47 16.02 22.42
N ASN A 57 -26.27 15.77 22.96
CA ASN A 57 -25.09 16.61 22.79
C ASN A 57 -24.13 16.07 21.72
N GLY A 58 -24.50 14.98 21.04
CA GLY A 58 -23.66 14.30 20.05
C GLY A 58 -22.63 13.34 20.67
N ASN A 59 -22.69 13.08 21.98
CA ASN A 59 -21.78 12.14 22.63
C ASN A 59 -22.25 10.69 22.43
N PRO A 60 -21.33 9.70 22.43
CA PRO A 60 -21.67 8.29 22.39
C PRO A 60 -22.68 7.86 23.47
N LYS A 61 -23.69 7.06 23.10
CA LYS A 61 -24.66 6.50 24.04
C LYS A 61 -24.71 4.97 23.99
N THR A 62 -24.22 4.30 25.03
CA THR A 62 -24.28 2.85 25.23
C THR A 62 -25.59 2.40 25.89
N GLY A 63 -25.94 1.12 25.80
CA GLY A 63 -27.10 0.54 26.49
C GLY A 63 -28.43 0.76 25.77
N VAL A 64 -28.42 1.32 24.56
CA VAL A 64 -29.62 1.59 23.77
C VAL A 64 -29.96 0.38 22.91
N ARG A 65 -31.17 -0.15 23.04
CA ARG A 65 -31.58 -1.37 22.34
C ARG A 65 -31.98 -1.05 20.90
N ILE A 66 -31.38 -1.74 19.94
CA ILE A 66 -31.61 -1.59 18.50
C ILE A 66 -32.29 -2.85 17.99
N ARG A 67 -33.34 -2.67 17.18
CA ARG A 67 -34.08 -3.75 16.54
C ARG A 67 -33.84 -3.73 15.04
N LEU A 68 -33.60 -4.90 14.47
CA LEU A 68 -33.50 -5.14 13.03
C LEU A 68 -34.64 -6.07 12.59
N ARG A 69 -35.33 -5.70 11.52
CA ARG A 69 -36.44 -6.49 10.94
C ARG A 69 -36.28 -6.68 9.43
N SER A 70 -36.74 -7.82 8.92
CA SER A 70 -36.89 -8.08 7.48
C SER A 70 -38.24 -8.75 7.24
N GLY A 71 -39.11 -8.13 6.45
CA GLY A 71 -40.44 -8.68 6.17
C GLY A 71 -41.31 -8.89 7.43
N SER A 72 -42.08 -9.98 7.49
CA SER A 72 -42.97 -10.34 8.60
C SER A 72 -42.35 -11.25 9.67
N ASP A 73 -41.20 -11.88 9.42
CA ASP A 73 -40.84 -13.11 10.15
C ASP A 73 -39.50 -13.04 10.92
N LEU A 74 -38.66 -12.02 10.73
CA LEU A 74 -37.36 -11.90 11.39
C LEU A 74 -37.25 -10.64 12.24
N VAL A 75 -36.99 -10.80 13.54
CA VAL A 75 -36.74 -9.71 14.49
C VAL A 75 -35.48 -10.03 15.30
N TYR A 76 -34.43 -9.25 15.11
CA TYR A 76 -33.21 -9.31 15.93
C TYR A 76 -33.12 -8.08 16.81
N THR A 77 -32.50 -8.22 17.98
CA THR A 77 -32.18 -7.07 18.84
C THR A 77 -30.75 -7.12 19.32
N THR A 78 -30.07 -5.99 19.29
CA THR A 78 -28.72 -5.77 19.85
C THR A 78 -28.75 -4.54 20.75
N THR A 79 -27.64 -4.21 21.40
CA THR A 79 -27.55 -3.03 22.28
C THR A 79 -26.32 -2.20 21.92
N SER A 80 -26.45 -0.88 21.86
CA SER A 80 -25.31 -0.01 21.59
C SER A 80 -24.22 -0.16 22.65
N GLY A 81 -22.96 -0.17 22.23
CA GLY A 81 -21.81 -0.39 23.11
C GLY A 81 -21.44 -1.86 23.34
N THR A 82 -22.17 -2.84 22.78
CA THR A 82 -21.73 -4.25 22.81
C THR A 82 -20.73 -4.59 21.72
N TYR A 83 -20.42 -3.64 20.83
CA TYR A 83 -19.50 -3.80 19.71
C TYR A 83 -18.78 -2.47 19.43
N ILE A 84 -17.45 -2.51 19.26
CA ILE A 84 -16.60 -1.33 19.06
C ILE A 84 -15.78 -1.53 17.77
N ARG A 85 -15.97 -0.65 16.76
CA ARG A 85 -15.06 -0.50 15.60
C ARG A 85 -14.23 0.78 15.76
N PRO A 86 -12.95 0.80 15.35
CA PRO A 86 -12.07 1.96 15.50
C PRO A 86 -12.45 3.19 14.67
N GLU A 87 -13.31 3.04 13.66
CA GLU A 87 -13.75 4.14 12.79
C GLU A 87 -14.92 4.96 13.37
N THR A 88 -15.38 4.59 14.57
CA THR A 88 -16.47 5.27 15.26
C THR A 88 -16.13 5.30 16.74
N ASP A 89 -15.60 6.42 17.23
CA ASP A 89 -15.27 6.67 18.65
C ASP A 89 -16.51 6.72 19.57
N ALA A 90 -17.49 5.84 19.37
CA ALA A 90 -18.78 5.87 20.04
C ALA A 90 -19.54 4.53 19.99
N SER A 91 -19.89 3.97 21.16
CA SER A 91 -20.97 2.97 21.42
C SER A 91 -21.66 2.35 20.19
N GLY A 92 -20.95 1.48 19.48
CA GLY A 92 -21.43 0.85 18.24
C GLY A 92 -22.35 -0.35 18.49
N TRP A 93 -23.10 -0.73 17.47
CA TRP A 93 -23.89 -1.96 17.41
C TRP A 93 -23.75 -2.61 16.03
N ASP A 94 -23.92 -3.93 15.93
CA ASP A 94 -23.73 -4.69 14.69
C ASP A 94 -24.71 -5.88 14.61
N PHE A 95 -25.20 -6.15 13.41
CA PHE A 95 -25.87 -7.37 13.00
C PHE A 95 -25.11 -7.98 11.80
N SER A 96 -24.38 -9.07 12.06
CA SER A 96 -23.73 -9.87 11.02
C SER A 96 -24.65 -11.02 10.60
N LEU A 97 -25.15 -10.99 9.37
CA LEU A 97 -26.23 -11.86 8.89
C LEU A 97 -25.66 -12.92 7.93
N GLN A 98 -25.03 -13.95 8.49
CA GLN A 98 -24.54 -15.08 7.70
C GLN A 98 -25.70 -15.95 7.19
N GLY A 99 -25.70 -16.28 5.90
CA GLY A 99 -26.67 -17.20 5.27
C GLY A 99 -28.00 -16.58 4.82
N TYR A 100 -28.13 -15.25 4.82
CA TYR A 100 -29.35 -14.54 4.39
C TYR A 100 -29.23 -13.96 2.97
N PRO A 101 -30.36 -13.62 2.30
CA PRO A 101 -30.33 -13.00 0.99
C PRO A 101 -29.50 -11.72 1.01
N VAL A 102 -28.56 -11.63 0.06
CA VAL A 102 -27.64 -10.50 -0.09
C VAL A 102 -28.40 -9.23 -0.50
N SER A 103 -29.49 -9.38 -1.25
CA SER A 103 -30.43 -8.30 -1.58
C SER A 103 -31.66 -8.30 -0.67
N ASN A 104 -31.84 -7.27 0.15
CA ASN A 104 -32.99 -7.14 1.06
C ASN A 104 -33.18 -5.69 1.55
N THR A 105 -34.38 -5.38 2.07
CA THR A 105 -34.66 -4.14 2.81
C THR A 105 -34.76 -4.43 4.30
N TRP A 106 -33.79 -3.94 5.05
CA TRP A 106 -33.69 -4.09 6.49
C TRP A 106 -34.31 -2.88 7.20
N ARG A 107 -35.25 -3.13 8.10
CA ARG A 107 -35.94 -2.09 8.88
C ARG A 107 -35.31 -1.98 10.26
N VAL A 108 -34.68 -0.85 10.56
CA VAL A 108 -33.93 -0.63 11.80
C VAL A 108 -34.56 0.46 12.66
N ASP A 109 -34.79 0.20 13.94
CA ASP A 109 -35.33 1.17 14.89
C ASP A 109 -34.77 1.00 16.32
N VAL A 110 -34.74 2.11 17.08
CA VAL A 110 -34.45 2.09 18.52
C VAL A 110 -35.71 1.65 19.25
N VAL A 111 -35.58 0.78 20.26
CA VAL A 111 -36.72 0.25 21.04
C VAL A 111 -36.48 0.29 22.55
N ASP A 112 -37.56 0.29 23.33
CA ASP A 112 -37.50 0.11 24.78
C ASP A 112 -37.33 -1.37 25.19
N ALA A 113 -37.29 -1.63 26.50
CA ALA A 113 -37.17 -2.98 27.05
C ALA A 113 -38.34 -3.93 26.69
N ASN A 114 -39.50 -3.37 26.33
CA ASN A 114 -40.70 -4.10 25.92
C ASN A 114 -40.82 -4.18 24.38
N ASN A 115 -39.77 -3.79 23.63
CA ASN A 115 -39.73 -3.69 22.17
C ASN A 115 -40.72 -2.66 21.57
N ASN A 116 -41.19 -1.68 22.33
CA ASN A 116 -41.92 -0.55 21.77
C ASN A 116 -40.93 0.40 21.06
N PRO A 117 -41.25 0.92 19.86
CA PRO A 117 -40.36 1.81 19.12
C PRO A 117 -40.17 3.16 19.83
N LEU A 118 -38.90 3.55 19.99
CA LEU A 118 -38.43 4.85 20.48
C LEU A 118 -37.84 5.73 19.37
N SER A 119 -37.69 5.19 18.16
CA SER A 119 -37.42 5.96 16.95
C SER A 119 -38.40 5.56 15.86
N ALA A 120 -38.53 6.41 14.86
CA ALA A 120 -39.09 5.95 13.59
C ALA A 120 -38.09 5.00 12.88
N THR A 121 -38.60 4.20 11.96
CA THR A 121 -37.82 3.13 11.30
C THR A 121 -36.95 3.71 10.17
N VAL A 122 -35.71 3.24 10.10
CA VAL A 122 -34.76 3.50 9.01
C VAL A 122 -34.70 2.28 8.10
N ASP A 123 -34.99 2.48 6.82
CA ASP A 123 -34.85 1.43 5.81
C ASP A 123 -33.39 1.41 5.29
N ALA A 124 -32.72 0.28 5.49
CA ALA A 124 -31.38 -0.02 4.99
C ALA A 124 -31.49 -1.05 3.87
N VAL A 125 -31.22 -0.63 2.64
CA VAL A 125 -31.30 -1.47 1.45
C VAL A 125 -29.92 -2.06 1.17
N THR A 126 -29.84 -3.40 1.10
CA THR A 126 -28.68 -4.11 0.56
C THR A 126 -29.03 -4.65 -0.81
N VAL A 127 -28.09 -4.56 -1.76
CA VAL A 127 -28.27 -5.02 -3.14
C VAL A 127 -27.07 -5.88 -3.52
N GLY A 128 -27.30 -7.10 -4.00
CA GLY A 128 -26.25 -7.83 -4.71
C GLY A 128 -26.22 -9.34 -4.61
N SER A 129 -25.21 -9.90 -5.27
CA SER A 129 -24.78 -11.31 -5.24
C SER A 129 -23.25 -11.43 -5.37
N CYS A 130 -22.51 -10.42 -4.87
CA CYS A 130 -21.05 -10.25 -4.99
C CYS A 130 -20.53 -9.75 -6.36
N ASN A 131 -21.32 -8.98 -7.12
CA ASN A 131 -20.80 -8.29 -8.30
C ASN A 131 -20.10 -6.97 -7.91
N PRO A 132 -19.11 -6.50 -8.69
CA PRO A 132 -18.53 -5.17 -8.50
C PRO A 132 -19.62 -4.08 -8.52
N GLY A 133 -19.72 -3.30 -7.44
CA GLY A 133 -20.72 -2.24 -7.25
C GLY A 133 -21.93 -2.60 -6.38
N ASP A 134 -22.07 -3.87 -5.99
CA ASP A 134 -23.13 -4.33 -5.08
C ASP A 134 -22.88 -3.84 -3.64
N ALA A 135 -23.87 -3.23 -2.99
CA ALA A 135 -23.74 -2.75 -1.60
C ALA A 135 -24.28 -3.78 -0.61
N ASN A 136 -23.38 -4.38 0.18
CA ASN A 136 -23.70 -5.49 1.10
C ASN A 136 -23.50 -5.13 2.58
N VAL A 137 -23.02 -3.92 2.86
CA VAL A 137 -22.80 -3.41 4.21
C VAL A 137 -23.40 -2.01 4.34
N VAL A 138 -24.16 -1.77 5.41
CA VAL A 138 -24.84 -0.48 5.65
C VAL A 138 -24.52 0.04 7.05
N LYS A 139 -24.12 1.32 7.12
CA LYS A 139 -23.87 2.06 8.37
C LYS A 139 -25.01 3.02 8.65
N ILE A 140 -25.58 2.94 9.84
CA ILE A 140 -26.68 3.78 10.33
C ILE A 140 -26.22 4.60 11.54
N ARG A 141 -26.67 5.84 11.65
CA ARG A 141 -26.46 6.67 12.85
C ARG A 141 -27.80 7.05 13.45
N PHE A 142 -27.96 6.82 14.76
CA PHE A 142 -29.08 7.30 15.57
C PHE A 142 -28.64 8.44 16.50
N GLN A 143 -29.54 9.41 16.72
CA GLN A 143 -29.31 10.62 17.50
C GLN A 143 -30.50 10.87 18.43
N GLU A 144 -30.26 11.05 19.73
CA GLU A 144 -31.27 11.46 20.69
C GLU A 144 -31.61 12.94 20.53
N GLY A 145 -32.89 13.31 20.62
CA GLY A 145 -33.33 14.71 20.76
C GLY A 145 -33.42 15.57 19.48
N GLY A 146 -33.24 15.02 18.28
CA GLY A 146 -33.36 15.78 17.02
C GLY A 146 -32.50 15.20 15.90
N ALA A 147 -32.57 15.79 14.70
CA ALA A 147 -31.88 15.27 13.49
C ALA A 147 -30.34 15.22 13.68
N PRO A 148 -29.63 14.20 13.16
CA PRO A 148 -28.18 14.12 13.26
C PRO A 148 -27.51 15.26 12.48
N PRO A 149 -26.32 15.74 12.88
CA PRO A 149 -25.58 16.73 12.09
C PRO A 149 -25.26 16.16 10.70
N PRO A 150 -25.33 16.99 9.64
CA PRO A 150 -24.98 16.56 8.29
C PRO A 150 -23.52 16.10 8.22
N ALA A 151 -23.23 15.16 7.33
CA ALA A 151 -21.85 14.79 7.00
C ALA A 151 -21.06 16.05 6.57
N PRO A 152 -19.75 16.15 6.87
CA PRO A 152 -18.94 17.27 6.41
C PRO A 152 -19.03 17.36 4.88
N THR A 153 -19.60 18.46 4.39
CA THR A 153 -19.74 18.73 2.97
C THR A 153 -18.41 19.17 2.40
N ALA A 154 -17.86 18.40 1.46
CA ALA A 154 -16.87 18.91 0.52
C ALA A 154 -17.52 20.08 -0.21
N THR A 155 -16.99 21.29 0.00
CA THR A 155 -17.57 22.49 -0.63
C THR A 155 -17.08 22.56 -2.08
N PRO A 156 -17.97 22.61 -3.08
CA PRO A 156 -17.62 22.90 -4.46
C PRO A 156 -17.53 24.42 -4.63
N GLY A 157 -16.33 24.94 -4.87
CA GLY A 157 -16.13 26.35 -5.21
C GLY A 157 -16.53 26.62 -6.66
N GLY A 158 -17.79 27.00 -6.88
CA GLY A 158 -18.29 27.48 -8.16
C GLY A 158 -17.80 28.89 -8.51
N GLY A 159 -17.64 29.14 -9.80
CA GLY A 159 -17.18 30.40 -10.38
C GLY A 159 -18.10 31.59 -10.10
N GLY A 160 -17.45 32.75 -9.90
CA GLY A 160 -18.06 34.07 -9.86
C GLY A 160 -17.25 35.02 -10.75
N THR A 161 -17.92 35.53 -11.77
CA THR A 161 -17.43 36.45 -12.81
C THR A 161 -17.10 37.84 -12.24
N THR A 162 -15.84 38.26 -12.33
CA THR A 162 -15.35 39.62 -12.70
C THR A 162 -13.82 39.63 -12.53
N PRO A 163 -13.03 40.11 -13.51
CA PRO A 163 -11.58 40.06 -13.43
C PRO A 163 -11.06 41.20 -12.53
N PRO A 164 -10.29 40.93 -11.46
CA PRO A 164 -9.47 41.95 -10.83
C PRO A 164 -8.19 42.17 -11.67
N PRO A 165 -7.58 43.36 -11.57
CA PRO A 165 -6.57 43.82 -12.51
C PRO A 165 -5.22 43.09 -12.35
N ASN A 166 -4.49 43.02 -13.47
CA ASN A 166 -3.09 42.63 -13.57
C ASN A 166 -2.23 43.08 -12.38
N GLY A 167 -1.60 42.11 -11.70
CA GLY A 167 -0.43 42.33 -10.85
C GLY A 167 -0.42 41.48 -9.57
N GLY A 168 0.24 40.32 -9.59
CA GLY A 168 0.59 39.56 -8.38
C GLY A 168 0.98 38.11 -8.67
N GLY A 169 2.27 37.78 -8.47
CA GLY A 169 2.85 36.45 -8.72
C GLY A 169 2.17 35.32 -7.95
N GLY A 170 2.34 34.07 -8.41
CA GLY A 170 1.67 32.86 -7.91
C GLY A 170 2.01 32.40 -6.48
N GLY A 171 2.46 33.32 -5.64
CA GLY A 171 2.55 33.19 -4.19
C GLY A 171 2.50 34.60 -3.60
N THR A 172 1.63 34.84 -2.63
CA THR A 172 1.40 36.21 -2.15
C THR A 172 2.26 36.58 -0.95
N GLU A 173 2.83 35.58 -0.25
CA GLU A 173 3.47 35.78 1.05
C GLU A 173 4.70 34.89 1.29
N PRO A 174 5.69 35.37 2.07
CA PRO A 174 6.79 34.55 2.57
C PRO A 174 6.30 33.33 3.34
N ALA A 175 7.00 32.20 3.22
CA ALA A 175 6.72 31.02 4.04
C ALA A 175 7.01 31.31 5.54
N PRO A 176 6.42 30.53 6.47
CA PRO A 176 6.82 30.57 7.86
C PRO A 176 8.34 30.46 8.01
N PRO A 177 8.95 31.20 8.96
CA PRO A 177 10.39 31.11 9.19
C PRO A 177 10.83 29.67 9.45
N ILE A 178 12.04 29.34 8.98
CA ILE A 178 12.67 28.05 9.24
C ILE A 178 12.74 27.80 10.75
N THR A 179 12.24 26.66 11.21
CA THR A 179 12.16 26.36 12.65
C THR A 179 13.53 26.08 13.27
N ASN A 180 13.63 26.25 14.60
CA ASN A 180 14.89 26.08 15.31
C ASN A 180 15.35 24.62 15.26
N GLY A 181 16.61 24.39 14.92
CA GLY A 181 17.15 23.03 14.73
C GLY A 181 16.85 22.42 13.36
N ALA A 182 16.26 23.17 12.43
CA ALA A 182 16.08 22.72 11.05
C ALA A 182 17.39 22.27 10.41
N ARG A 183 17.30 21.29 9.51
CA ARG A 183 18.46 20.80 8.74
C ARG A 183 18.41 21.42 7.35
N CYS A 184 19.42 22.21 6.99
CA CYS A 184 19.41 23.00 5.76
C CYS A 184 20.70 22.83 4.96
N GLN A 185 20.59 22.70 3.65
CA GLN A 185 21.71 22.80 2.72
C GLN A 185 21.65 24.13 1.99
N PHE A 186 22.76 24.88 2.00
CA PHE A 186 22.91 26.10 1.20
C PHE A 186 23.57 25.76 -0.14
N ILE A 187 22.96 26.20 -1.23
CA ILE A 187 23.35 25.86 -2.60
C ILE A 187 23.61 27.14 -3.36
N THR A 188 24.80 27.27 -3.94
CA THR A 188 25.28 28.48 -4.62
C THR A 188 25.14 28.43 -6.14
N GLU A 189 24.90 27.24 -6.68
CA GLU A 189 24.78 26.92 -8.10
C GLU A 189 23.38 27.28 -8.64
N THR A 190 22.95 28.52 -8.47
CA THR A 190 21.51 28.91 -8.58
C THR A 190 21.15 29.67 -9.86
N ASN A 191 22.01 29.66 -10.88
CA ASN A 191 21.88 30.44 -12.12
C ASN A 191 21.63 31.96 -11.89
N ALA A 192 21.97 32.50 -10.70
CA ALA A 192 21.54 33.83 -10.28
C ALA A 192 22.62 34.93 -10.35
N GLY A 193 23.87 34.61 -10.69
CA GLY A 193 24.95 35.59 -10.84
C GLY A 193 25.19 36.42 -9.57
N GLY A 194 25.97 35.88 -8.61
CA GLY A 194 26.31 36.56 -7.36
C GLY A 194 27.05 35.65 -6.39
N THR A 195 27.44 36.16 -5.21
CA THR A 195 28.11 35.40 -4.15
C THR A 195 27.15 34.70 -3.16
N GLY A 196 25.84 34.71 -3.46
CA GLY A 196 24.78 34.12 -2.62
C GLY A 196 24.10 32.90 -3.26
N GLY A 197 23.14 32.30 -2.57
CA GLY A 197 22.52 31.04 -2.96
C GLY A 197 21.10 30.86 -2.44
N TYR A 198 20.58 29.64 -2.44
CA TYR A 198 19.31 29.29 -1.80
C TYR A 198 19.50 28.12 -0.85
N THR A 199 18.76 28.16 0.25
CA THR A 199 18.71 27.13 1.27
C THR A 199 17.53 26.20 1.00
N VAL A 200 17.81 24.90 1.08
CA VAL A 200 16.80 23.85 1.02
C VAL A 200 16.83 23.16 2.38
N CYS A 201 15.69 23.15 3.07
CA CYS A 201 15.62 22.72 4.45
C CYS A 201 14.63 21.56 4.67
N ASP A 202 14.84 20.83 5.76
CA ASP A 202 13.82 20.04 6.46
C ASP A 202 13.56 20.68 7.83
N ASP A 203 12.31 21.02 8.09
CA ASP A 203 11.84 21.62 9.34
C ASP A 203 10.38 21.18 9.61
N ASP A 204 9.71 21.75 10.60
CA ASP A 204 8.33 21.38 10.93
C ASP A 204 7.31 21.81 9.86
N ASN A 205 7.71 22.73 8.98
CA ASN A 205 6.84 23.33 7.97
C ASN A 205 6.92 22.62 6.61
N ALA A 206 8.08 22.05 6.26
CA ALA A 206 8.27 21.27 5.03
C ALA A 206 9.56 20.42 5.05
N LYS A 207 9.51 19.23 4.43
CA LYS A 207 10.65 18.31 4.25
C LYS A 207 11.25 18.38 2.84
N PHE A 208 11.73 19.55 2.43
CA PHE A 208 12.22 19.78 1.07
C PHE A 208 13.65 19.32 0.82
N LEU A 209 14.50 19.27 1.85
CA LEU A 209 15.87 18.79 1.68
C LEU A 209 15.88 17.27 1.48
N GLN A 210 15.05 16.53 2.21
CA GLN A 210 14.86 15.09 1.99
C GLN A 210 14.36 14.80 0.58
N ALA A 211 13.34 15.53 0.11
CA ALA A 211 12.82 15.37 -1.25
C ALA A 211 13.87 15.72 -2.31
N TYR A 212 14.54 16.86 -2.16
CA TYR A 212 15.60 17.31 -3.08
C TYR A 212 16.70 16.25 -3.25
N CYS A 213 17.06 15.58 -2.15
CA CYS A 213 18.09 14.56 -2.16
C CYS A 213 17.64 13.20 -2.69
N ALA A 214 16.36 12.85 -2.53
CA ALA A 214 15.80 11.62 -3.09
C ALA A 214 15.71 11.66 -4.63
N TYR A 215 15.41 12.83 -5.21
CA TYR A 215 15.13 12.95 -6.64
C TYR A 215 16.37 13.23 -7.51
N SER A 216 17.52 13.59 -6.91
CA SER A 216 18.78 13.95 -7.59
C SER A 216 18.73 15.25 -8.42
N LEU A 217 19.89 15.89 -8.60
CA LEU A 217 20.05 17.09 -9.44
C LEU A 217 19.53 16.92 -10.88
N GLN A 218 19.55 15.69 -11.41
CA GLN A 218 19.09 15.43 -12.76
C GLN A 218 17.57 15.61 -12.92
N VAL A 219 16.79 15.41 -11.86
CA VAL A 219 15.33 15.48 -11.88
C VAL A 219 14.82 16.87 -11.55
N VAL A 220 15.35 17.49 -10.49
CA VAL A 220 14.78 18.74 -9.94
C VAL A 220 15.59 19.97 -10.31
N GLY A 221 16.88 19.80 -10.64
CA GLY A 221 17.82 20.89 -10.84
C GLY A 221 18.10 21.68 -9.56
N TYR A 222 18.93 22.71 -9.64
CA TYR A 222 19.28 23.54 -8.49
C TYR A 222 18.08 24.40 -8.01
N PRO A 223 18.00 24.76 -6.71
CA PRO A 223 16.98 25.69 -6.24
C PRO A 223 17.13 27.04 -6.94
N VAL A 224 15.99 27.66 -7.26
CA VAL A 224 15.93 28.98 -7.90
C VAL A 224 15.12 29.99 -7.09
N SER A 225 14.60 29.58 -5.93
CA SER A 225 13.91 30.46 -4.98
C SER A 225 14.12 30.06 -3.51
N GLN A 226 13.88 31.01 -2.62
CA GLN A 226 13.52 30.78 -1.23
C GLN A 226 12.13 30.12 -1.13
N ARG A 227 11.75 29.67 0.08
CA ARG A 227 10.40 29.17 0.35
C ARG A 227 9.36 30.31 0.34
N PHE A 228 8.19 30.05 -0.22
CA PHE A 228 7.04 30.95 -0.23
C PHE A 228 5.74 30.16 -0.02
N VAL A 229 4.63 30.84 0.22
CA VAL A 229 3.31 30.19 0.28
C VAL A 229 2.60 30.31 -1.06
N ARG A 230 2.13 29.17 -1.58
CA ARG A 230 1.27 29.05 -2.76
C ARG A 230 0.04 28.24 -2.40
N ASP A 231 -1.14 28.80 -2.63
CA ASP A 231 -2.44 28.14 -2.35
C ASP A 231 -2.55 27.58 -0.92
N GLY A 232 -1.94 28.28 0.04
CA GLY A 232 -1.92 27.88 1.45
C GLY A 232 -0.82 26.87 1.82
N PHE A 233 0.02 26.45 0.87
CA PHE A 233 1.08 25.45 1.09
C PHE A 233 2.47 26.04 0.94
N VAL A 234 3.38 25.60 1.82
CA VAL A 234 4.81 25.91 1.73
C VAL A 234 5.34 25.36 0.41
N THR A 235 6.03 26.19 -0.36
CA THR A 235 6.44 25.93 -1.74
C THR A 235 7.86 26.43 -1.97
N GLN A 236 8.63 25.74 -2.81
CA GLN A 236 9.95 26.17 -3.24
C GLN A 236 10.19 25.78 -4.70
N ALA A 237 10.78 26.69 -5.48
CA ALA A 237 11.08 26.46 -6.89
C ALA A 237 12.52 26.00 -7.09
N PHE A 238 12.70 25.06 -8.01
CA PHE A 238 13.96 24.56 -8.54
C PHE A 238 13.98 24.75 -10.06
N GLN A 239 15.13 24.60 -10.72
CA GLN A 239 15.25 24.81 -12.16
C GLN A 239 14.21 23.99 -12.95
N LYS A 240 14.04 22.70 -12.61
CA LYS A 240 13.19 21.77 -13.37
C LYS A 240 11.81 21.55 -12.77
N ALA A 241 11.62 21.83 -11.48
CA ALA A 241 10.39 21.52 -10.77
C ALA A 241 10.03 22.60 -9.75
N ILE A 242 8.75 22.69 -9.39
CA ILE A 242 8.29 23.48 -8.25
C ILE A 242 7.67 22.52 -7.24
N PHE A 243 8.26 22.50 -6.04
CA PHE A 243 7.84 21.66 -4.93
C PHE A 243 6.80 22.37 -4.09
N GLN A 244 5.69 21.69 -3.80
CA GLN A 244 4.69 22.13 -2.84
C GLN A 244 4.54 21.09 -1.74
N TRP A 245 4.70 21.49 -0.48
CA TRP A 245 4.57 20.61 0.67
C TRP A 245 3.11 20.30 0.96
N ARG A 246 2.82 19.01 1.14
CA ARG A 246 1.49 18.48 1.44
C ARG A 246 1.48 17.93 2.87
N PRO A 247 1.13 18.76 3.88
CA PRO A 247 1.18 18.36 5.29
C PRO A 247 0.15 17.28 5.63
N ASP A 248 -0.91 17.16 4.82
CA ASP A 248 -1.95 16.13 4.90
C ASP A 248 -1.43 14.71 4.62
N GLY A 249 -0.32 14.57 3.88
CA GLY A 249 0.30 13.28 3.58
C GLY A 249 1.81 13.24 3.77
N SER A 250 2.40 14.29 4.36
CA SER A 250 3.85 14.47 4.55
C SER A 250 4.68 14.20 3.28
N TYR A 251 4.26 14.73 2.14
CA TYR A 251 4.96 14.54 0.86
C TYR A 251 5.13 15.84 0.07
N VAL A 252 5.95 15.78 -0.99
CA VAL A 252 6.14 16.87 -1.94
C VAL A 252 5.35 16.61 -3.22
N ALA A 253 4.41 17.51 -3.52
CA ALA A 253 3.72 17.55 -4.81
C ALA A 253 4.52 18.38 -5.82
N TYR A 254 4.47 17.97 -7.10
CA TYR A 254 5.08 18.69 -8.21
C TYR A 254 4.02 19.53 -8.91
N VAL A 255 4.17 20.86 -8.86
CA VAL A 255 3.23 21.77 -9.51
C VAL A 255 3.28 21.58 -11.03
N ASN A 256 2.11 21.44 -11.65
CA ASN A 256 1.93 21.48 -13.10
C ASN A 256 2.06 22.91 -13.61
N VAL A 257 3.29 23.42 -13.60
CA VAL A 257 3.56 24.84 -13.82
C VAL A 257 3.05 25.33 -15.17
N PHE A 258 3.04 24.50 -16.21
CA PHE A 258 2.52 24.89 -17.52
C PHE A 258 0.99 24.87 -17.59
N ASP A 259 0.30 23.99 -16.86
CA ASP A 259 -1.16 24.09 -16.74
C ASP A 259 -1.54 25.44 -16.12
N GLU A 260 -0.83 25.85 -15.08
CA GLU A 260 -1.13 27.10 -14.40
C GLU A 260 -0.78 28.36 -15.23
N LEU A 261 0.33 28.35 -15.96
CA LEU A 261 0.67 29.44 -16.87
C LEU A 261 -0.40 29.58 -17.97
N HIS A 262 -0.95 28.46 -18.43
CA HIS A 262 -2.07 28.44 -19.37
C HIS A 262 -3.35 29.01 -18.75
N ASP A 263 -3.74 28.55 -17.56
CA ASP A 263 -4.93 29.03 -16.85
C ASP A 263 -4.89 30.54 -16.57
N ARG A 264 -3.69 31.13 -16.53
CA ARG A 264 -3.44 32.57 -16.38
C ARG A 264 -3.38 33.35 -17.70
N GLY A 265 -3.56 32.68 -18.83
CA GLY A 265 -3.52 33.28 -20.17
C GLY A 265 -2.12 33.68 -20.63
N LEU A 266 -1.05 33.04 -20.12
CA LEU A 266 0.33 33.37 -20.47
C LEU A 266 0.85 32.62 -21.71
N ASP A 267 0.01 31.83 -22.36
CA ASP A 267 0.34 31.10 -23.59
C ASP A 267 0.89 31.97 -24.73
N PRO A 268 0.33 33.16 -25.04
CA PRO A 268 0.92 34.05 -26.04
C PRO A 268 2.34 34.49 -25.69
N GLN A 269 2.62 34.70 -24.40
CA GLN A 269 3.94 35.10 -23.92
C GLN A 269 4.93 33.93 -23.98
N LEU A 270 4.49 32.72 -23.61
CA LEU A 270 5.25 31.49 -23.74
C LEU A 270 5.62 31.18 -25.20
N LEU A 271 4.67 31.36 -26.12
CA LEU A 271 4.93 31.21 -27.55
C LEU A 271 5.96 32.23 -28.04
N ALA A 272 5.83 33.50 -27.65
CA ALA A 272 6.74 34.56 -28.08
C ALA A 272 8.16 34.44 -27.49
N ALA A 273 8.30 34.07 -26.21
CA ALA A 273 9.58 34.05 -25.51
C ALA A 273 10.33 32.72 -25.66
N ARG A 274 9.60 31.61 -25.78
CA ARG A 274 10.16 30.25 -25.72
C ARG A 274 9.64 29.33 -26.81
N GLN A 275 8.87 29.83 -27.77
CA GLN A 275 8.29 29.01 -28.85
C GLN A 275 7.61 27.75 -28.29
N THR A 276 6.94 27.92 -27.15
CA THR A 276 6.18 26.87 -26.48
C THR A 276 4.76 26.89 -27.05
N PRO A 277 4.24 25.76 -27.56
CA PRO A 277 2.89 25.69 -28.13
C PRO A 277 1.82 26.10 -27.12
N PHE A 278 0.67 26.51 -27.64
CA PHE A 278 -0.52 26.68 -26.81
C PHE A 278 -0.92 25.33 -26.21
N GLN A 279 -1.36 25.37 -24.97
CA GLN A 279 -2.00 24.21 -24.37
C GLN A 279 -3.39 24.02 -24.98
N LEU A 280 -3.75 22.77 -25.26
CA LEU A 280 -5.06 22.42 -25.77
C LEU A 280 -6.05 22.46 -24.60
N ASP A 281 -6.91 23.48 -24.59
CA ASP A 281 -8.10 23.53 -23.75
C ASP A 281 -9.00 22.33 -24.04
N GLN A 282 -9.59 21.77 -22.97
CA GLN A 282 -10.59 20.69 -22.97
C GLN A 282 -10.83 20.05 -24.34
N VAL A 283 -10.12 18.97 -24.63
CA VAL A 283 -10.44 18.17 -25.81
C VAL A 283 -11.85 17.62 -25.53
N GLU A 284 -12.91 18.12 -26.18
CA GLU A 284 -14.28 17.61 -25.98
C GLU A 284 -14.30 16.08 -26.10
N GLU A 285 -13.42 15.55 -26.95
CA GLU A 285 -13.17 14.14 -27.20
C GLU A 285 -12.56 13.37 -26.00
N GLU A 286 -12.06 14.04 -24.96
CA GLU A 286 -11.59 13.45 -23.68
C GLU A 286 -12.71 13.41 -22.62
N THR A 287 -13.87 14.01 -22.88
CA THR A 287 -15.01 14.01 -21.94
C THR A 287 -15.54 12.59 -21.74
N GLY A 288 -15.52 12.12 -20.49
CA GLY A 288 -15.95 10.76 -20.14
C GLY A 288 -14.90 9.67 -20.37
N MET A 289 -13.71 10.03 -20.84
CA MET A 289 -12.56 9.12 -20.86
C MET A 289 -11.99 8.93 -19.44
N THR A 290 -11.49 7.74 -19.18
CA THR A 290 -10.68 7.44 -17.99
C THR A 290 -9.32 8.14 -18.09
N PHE A 291 -8.63 8.29 -16.96
CA PHE A 291 -7.30 8.88 -16.92
C PHE A 291 -6.29 8.13 -17.80
N GLU A 292 -6.35 6.79 -17.87
CA GLU A 292 -5.44 5.99 -18.70
C GLU A 292 -5.70 6.20 -20.20
N GLU A 293 -6.96 6.36 -20.62
CA GLU A 293 -7.31 6.69 -22.00
C GLU A 293 -6.79 8.09 -22.38
N ILE A 294 -6.94 9.07 -21.49
CA ILE A 294 -6.40 10.43 -21.66
C ILE A 294 -4.88 10.38 -21.75
N LYS A 295 -4.21 9.64 -20.84
CA LYS A 295 -2.76 9.47 -20.83
C LYS A 295 -2.25 8.84 -22.11
N ALA A 296 -2.78 7.68 -22.51
CA ALA A 296 -2.37 6.98 -23.72
C ALA A 296 -2.58 7.84 -24.97
N ARG A 297 -3.70 8.57 -25.03
CA ARG A 297 -4.03 9.51 -26.10
C ARG A 297 -3.04 10.66 -26.19
N ARG A 298 -2.71 11.30 -25.07
CA ARG A 298 -1.78 12.44 -25.03
C ARG A 298 -0.35 12.01 -25.30
N GLU A 299 0.09 10.88 -24.75
CA GLU A 299 1.39 10.27 -25.03
C GLU A 299 1.55 9.86 -26.51
N ALA A 300 0.44 9.53 -27.19
CA ALA A 300 0.46 9.23 -28.62
C ALA A 300 0.79 10.46 -29.50
N TRP A 301 0.63 11.70 -29.00
CA TRP A 301 1.05 12.90 -29.74
C TRP A 301 2.56 12.96 -29.99
N LEU A 302 3.36 12.22 -29.21
CA LEU A 302 4.80 12.09 -29.42
C LEU A 302 5.16 11.15 -30.59
N ASN A 303 4.22 10.34 -31.09
CA ASN A 303 4.51 9.34 -32.13
C ASN A 303 4.98 9.96 -33.45
N ASP A 304 4.60 11.21 -33.73
CA ASP A 304 5.00 11.92 -34.93
C ASP A 304 6.51 12.25 -34.94
N ARG A 305 7.18 12.20 -33.78
CA ARG A 305 8.63 12.43 -33.65
C ARG A 305 9.29 11.43 -32.70
N PRO A 306 9.86 10.33 -33.22
CA PRO A 306 10.51 9.30 -32.41
C PRO A 306 11.62 9.81 -31.48
N ALA A 307 12.37 10.84 -31.87
CA ALA A 307 13.42 11.41 -31.02
C ALA A 307 12.83 12.12 -29.78
N MET A 308 11.75 12.90 -29.95
CA MET A 308 11.05 13.55 -28.84
C MET A 308 10.35 12.52 -27.96
N ARG A 309 9.75 11.49 -28.57
CA ARG A 309 9.21 10.33 -27.86
C ARG A 309 10.29 9.63 -27.02
N SER A 310 11.47 9.41 -27.59
CA SER A 310 12.59 8.80 -26.89
C SER A 310 13.10 9.67 -25.73
N ALA A 311 13.07 11.00 -25.86
CA ALA A 311 13.42 11.90 -24.76
C ALA A 311 12.38 11.86 -23.63
N TYR A 312 11.09 11.83 -23.98
CA TYR A 312 10.01 11.70 -23.00
C TYR A 312 10.08 10.37 -22.26
N PHE A 313 10.14 9.23 -22.95
CA PHE A 313 10.18 7.89 -22.32
C PHE A 313 11.58 7.45 -21.87
N GLY A 314 12.61 8.25 -22.12
CA GLY A 314 14.00 7.95 -21.76
C GLY A 314 14.31 8.18 -20.28
N VAL A 315 13.36 8.71 -19.52
CA VAL A 315 13.48 8.95 -18.07
C VAL A 315 12.65 7.92 -17.29
N ALA A 316 13.03 7.67 -16.03
CA ALA A 316 12.45 6.60 -15.20
C ALA A 316 10.93 6.75 -14.92
N ASP A 317 10.45 7.99 -14.79
CA ASP A 317 9.02 8.29 -14.61
C ASP A 317 8.65 9.57 -15.39
N PRO A 318 8.24 9.44 -16.66
CA PRO A 318 7.96 10.60 -17.51
C PRO A 318 6.77 11.43 -17.02
N LEU A 319 5.80 10.79 -16.36
CA LEU A 319 4.61 11.47 -15.84
C LEU A 319 4.94 12.31 -14.60
N LEU A 320 5.82 11.81 -13.72
CA LEU A 320 6.33 12.59 -12.60
C LEU A 320 7.20 13.75 -13.08
N TYR A 321 8.16 13.48 -13.98
CA TYR A 321 9.18 14.45 -14.38
C TYR A 321 8.67 15.53 -15.32
N PHE A 322 7.84 15.15 -16.29
CA PHE A 322 7.37 16.08 -17.31
C PHE A 322 5.86 16.32 -17.26
N GLY A 323 5.10 15.39 -16.68
CA GLY A 323 3.65 15.39 -16.78
C GLY A 323 3.17 15.02 -18.18
N LEU A 324 1.85 14.97 -18.37
CA LEU A 324 1.27 14.62 -19.67
C LEU A 324 1.61 15.67 -20.74
N PRO A 325 1.71 15.27 -22.01
CA PRO A 325 1.62 16.22 -23.11
C PRO A 325 0.32 17.03 -23.05
N THR A 326 0.43 18.35 -23.21
CA THR A 326 -0.71 19.27 -23.21
C THR A 326 -0.87 20.00 -24.54
N SER A 327 0.06 19.81 -25.48
CA SER A 327 -0.08 20.20 -26.88
C SER A 327 0.28 19.05 -27.82
N LYS A 328 -0.12 19.17 -29.08
CA LYS A 328 0.50 18.38 -30.15
C LYS A 328 1.89 18.93 -30.47
N ILE A 329 2.67 18.17 -31.23
CA ILE A 329 3.94 18.65 -31.77
C ILE A 329 3.65 19.73 -32.83
N GLU A 330 4.29 20.88 -32.68
CA GLU A 330 4.19 22.00 -33.63
C GLU A 330 5.57 22.33 -34.21
N ASP A 331 5.60 22.78 -35.48
CA ASP A 331 6.81 23.28 -36.13
C ASP A 331 6.97 24.77 -35.84
N MET A 332 7.99 25.13 -35.06
CA MET A 332 8.28 26.49 -34.64
C MET A 332 9.24 27.23 -35.59
N GLY A 333 9.49 26.65 -36.78
CA GLY A 333 10.43 27.16 -37.77
C GLY A 333 11.78 26.45 -37.66
N ASN A 334 12.58 26.79 -36.64
CA ASN A 334 13.92 26.23 -36.44
C ASN A 334 13.97 24.97 -35.56
N HIS A 335 12.86 24.60 -34.92
CA HIS A 335 12.72 23.36 -34.14
C HIS A 335 11.27 22.88 -34.11
N TYR A 336 11.06 21.61 -33.76
CA TYR A 336 9.76 21.08 -33.35
C TYR A 336 9.59 21.20 -31.85
N SER A 337 8.40 21.54 -31.37
CA SER A 337 8.12 21.79 -29.96
C SER A 337 6.85 21.07 -29.51
N ILE A 338 6.87 20.51 -28.30
CA ILE A 338 5.68 19.97 -27.61
C ILE A 338 5.69 20.41 -26.16
N ARG A 339 4.53 20.91 -25.70
CA ARG A 339 4.31 21.31 -24.32
C ARG A 339 3.85 20.12 -23.49
N LEU A 340 4.42 20.02 -22.29
CA LEU A 340 4.03 19.07 -21.25
C LEU A 340 3.61 19.86 -20.00
N GLN A 341 3.01 19.21 -19.00
CA GLN A 341 2.53 19.92 -17.80
C GLN A 341 3.66 20.57 -16.98
N ARG A 342 4.91 20.11 -17.12
CA ARG A 342 6.07 20.58 -16.34
C ARG A 342 7.32 20.92 -17.15
N ALA A 343 7.34 20.63 -18.46
CA ALA A 343 8.49 20.89 -19.32
C ALA A 343 8.06 21.11 -20.78
N VAL A 344 9.01 21.50 -21.62
CA VAL A 344 8.83 21.54 -23.09
C VAL A 344 9.94 20.71 -23.73
N ILE A 345 9.58 19.82 -24.64
CA ILE A 345 10.56 19.06 -25.43
C ILE A 345 10.72 19.77 -26.77
N GLN A 346 11.96 20.00 -27.18
CA GLN A 346 12.31 20.66 -28.44
C GLN A 346 13.25 19.78 -29.25
N GLN A 347 12.95 19.55 -30.53
CA GLN A 347 13.87 18.89 -31.46
C GLN A 347 14.36 19.90 -32.51
N TRP A 348 15.66 20.20 -32.51
CA TRP A 348 16.25 21.22 -33.37
C TRP A 348 16.37 20.77 -34.82
N LYS A 349 16.11 21.68 -35.78
CA LYS A 349 16.19 21.42 -37.23
C LYS A 349 17.47 21.97 -37.85
N GLU A 350 18.15 22.86 -37.14
CA GLU A 350 19.39 23.53 -37.50
C GLU A 350 20.28 23.65 -36.26
N ASP A 351 21.58 23.81 -36.47
CA ASP A 351 22.54 23.99 -35.38
C ASP A 351 22.30 25.36 -34.70
N VAL A 352 22.20 25.35 -33.38
CA VAL A 352 22.10 26.54 -32.54
C VAL A 352 23.20 26.51 -31.47
N PRO A 353 23.55 27.64 -30.82
CA PRO A 353 24.71 27.70 -29.91
C PRO A 353 24.69 26.72 -28.71
N TRP A 354 23.56 26.06 -28.45
CA TRP A 354 23.36 25.14 -27.33
C TRP A 354 22.84 23.76 -27.75
N ALA A 355 22.62 23.50 -29.04
CA ALA A 355 22.13 22.22 -29.55
C ALA A 355 22.42 22.04 -31.05
N ASP A 356 22.77 20.81 -31.44
CA ASP A 356 23.00 20.45 -32.85
C ASP A 356 21.69 20.15 -33.58
N ALA A 357 21.70 20.22 -34.92
CA ALA A 357 20.57 19.80 -35.74
C ALA A 357 20.21 18.33 -35.48
N GLY A 358 18.94 18.08 -35.14
CA GLY A 358 18.41 16.78 -34.77
C GLY A 358 18.45 16.48 -33.27
N GLU A 359 19.19 17.26 -32.48
CA GLU A 359 19.27 17.11 -31.02
C GLU A 359 17.94 17.47 -30.35
N VAL A 360 17.63 16.76 -29.25
CA VAL A 360 16.46 17.03 -28.42
C VAL A 360 16.88 17.70 -27.13
N THR A 361 16.33 18.88 -26.86
CA THR A 361 16.54 19.62 -25.61
C THR A 361 15.25 19.70 -24.79
N ILE A 362 15.41 19.91 -23.48
CA ILE A 362 14.30 20.08 -22.54
C ILE A 362 14.35 21.49 -21.97
N ALA A 363 13.26 22.24 -22.12
CA ALA A 363 13.09 23.52 -21.44
C ALA A 363 12.49 23.29 -20.05
N ASN A 364 13.19 23.74 -19.01
CA ASN A 364 12.87 23.44 -17.62
C ASN A 364 11.74 24.35 -17.10
N GLY A 365 10.67 23.76 -16.55
CA GLY A 365 9.47 24.52 -16.16
C GLY A 365 9.67 25.52 -15.01
N GLY A 366 10.58 25.24 -14.07
CA GLY A 366 10.86 26.16 -12.96
C GLY A 366 11.68 27.38 -13.37
N ASP A 367 12.66 27.21 -14.26
CA ASP A 367 13.39 28.32 -14.87
C ASP A 367 12.46 29.20 -15.72
N ILE A 368 11.55 28.61 -16.48
CA ILE A 368 10.54 29.34 -17.26
C ILE A 368 9.59 30.11 -16.34
N ALA A 369 9.15 29.52 -15.22
CA ALA A 369 8.34 30.23 -14.23
C ALA A 369 9.08 31.42 -13.61
N LYS A 370 10.38 31.28 -13.35
CA LYS A 370 11.22 32.39 -12.90
C LYS A 370 11.32 33.49 -13.95
N GLU A 371 11.62 33.14 -15.20
CA GLU A 371 11.78 34.07 -16.31
C GLU A 371 10.52 34.89 -16.59
N LEU A 372 9.35 34.27 -16.48
CA LEU A 372 8.05 34.92 -16.70
C LEU A 372 7.56 35.70 -15.48
N ASN A 373 8.39 35.88 -14.44
CA ASN A 373 8.01 36.51 -13.18
C ASN A 373 6.80 35.86 -12.49
N HIS A 374 6.64 34.54 -12.67
CA HIS A 374 5.57 33.76 -12.05
C HIS A 374 5.90 33.34 -10.61
N LEU A 375 7.18 33.45 -10.22
CA LEU A 375 7.63 33.30 -8.85
C LEU A 375 7.57 34.65 -8.10
N PRO A 376 7.27 34.68 -6.79
CA PRO A 376 7.24 35.92 -6.03
C PRO A 376 8.60 36.62 -6.03
N ALA A 377 8.64 37.94 -6.29
CA ALA A 377 9.90 38.67 -6.43
C ALA A 377 10.82 38.54 -5.20
N PHE A 378 10.25 38.50 -3.99
CA PHE A 378 11.04 38.33 -2.76
C PHE A 378 11.74 36.97 -2.69
N SER A 379 11.11 35.91 -3.24
CA SER A 379 11.66 34.56 -3.15
C SER A 379 12.87 34.37 -4.06
N LEU A 380 13.09 35.28 -5.02
CA LEU A 380 14.26 35.28 -5.90
C LEU A 380 15.46 36.03 -5.29
N THR A 381 15.35 36.50 -4.06
CA THR A 381 16.46 37.14 -3.35
C THR A 381 17.46 36.07 -2.90
N LEU A 382 18.73 36.23 -3.23
CA LEU A 382 19.76 35.29 -2.78
C LEU A 382 19.97 35.36 -1.28
N GLU A 383 20.06 34.19 -0.66
CA GLU A 383 20.37 34.03 0.75
C GLU A 383 21.90 34.07 0.96
N PRO A 384 22.37 34.59 2.10
CA PRO A 384 23.79 34.70 2.40
C PRO A 384 24.40 33.38 2.91
N GLY A 385 23.57 32.40 3.27
CA GLY A 385 23.98 31.13 3.86
C GLY A 385 22.85 30.45 4.61
N VAL A 386 23.17 29.34 5.30
CA VAL A 386 22.24 28.64 6.19
C VAL A 386 21.79 29.57 7.35
N PRO A 387 20.50 29.60 7.73
CA PRO A 387 20.02 30.38 8.87
C PRO A 387 20.77 30.04 10.16
N SER A 388 21.02 31.04 11.02
CA SER A 388 21.80 30.86 12.26
C SER A 388 21.13 29.94 13.29
N ASN A 389 19.83 29.74 13.19
CA ASN A 389 19.03 28.81 14.00
C ASN A 389 18.92 27.40 13.37
N ALA A 390 19.56 27.17 12.23
CA ALA A 390 19.53 25.90 11.51
C ALA A 390 20.92 25.23 11.51
N THR A 391 20.93 23.91 11.34
CA THR A 391 22.15 23.12 11.16
C THR A 391 22.48 22.97 9.68
N THR A 392 23.75 23.20 9.33
CA THR A 392 24.23 23.08 7.94
C THR A 392 24.38 21.60 7.56
N ALA A 393 23.72 21.20 6.47
CA ALA A 393 23.84 19.89 5.85
C ALA A 393 24.98 19.89 4.82
N THR A 394 25.94 18.97 4.97
CA THR A 394 27.01 18.73 3.99
C THR A 394 26.53 17.80 2.88
N GLY A 395 25.86 18.38 1.87
CA GLY A 395 25.38 17.67 0.67
C GLY A 395 24.15 16.80 0.90
N CYS A 396 23.73 16.10 -0.16
CA CYS A 396 22.60 15.15 -0.13
C CYS A 396 22.90 13.81 0.57
N ASN A 397 24.00 13.76 1.33
CA ASN A 397 24.23 12.68 2.27
C ASN A 397 23.18 12.80 3.37
N THR A 398 22.14 12.00 3.29
CA THR A 398 21.18 11.77 4.37
C THR A 398 21.80 11.12 5.59
N THR A 399 23.11 10.82 5.60
CA THR A 399 23.80 10.34 6.79
C THR A 399 24.06 11.50 7.75
N PRO A 400 23.55 11.50 8.99
CA PRO A 400 24.23 12.21 10.07
C PRO A 400 25.70 11.79 10.06
N ALA A 401 26.64 12.69 10.34
CA ALA A 401 28.02 12.29 10.60
C ALA A 401 28.00 11.11 11.58
N PRO A 402 28.79 10.04 11.36
CA PRO A 402 28.76 8.90 12.25
C PRO A 402 29.20 9.39 13.63
N THR A 403 28.25 9.52 14.55
CA THR A 403 28.51 9.11 15.92
C THR A 403 29.25 7.78 15.78
N PRO A 404 30.47 7.63 16.36
CA PRO A 404 31.30 6.46 16.14
C PRO A 404 30.39 5.25 16.17
N THR A 405 30.27 4.59 15.01
CA THR A 405 29.36 3.47 14.83
C THR A 405 29.61 2.57 16.02
N PRO A 406 28.65 2.42 16.96
CA PRO A 406 28.70 1.24 17.80
C PRO A 406 28.77 0.11 16.77
N PRO A 407 29.73 -0.82 16.90
CA PRO A 407 29.86 -1.94 15.96
C PRO A 407 28.46 -2.46 15.67
N PRO A 408 28.14 -2.82 14.40
CA PRO A 408 26.78 -3.03 13.91
C PRO A 408 25.94 -3.55 15.06
N SER A 409 25.07 -2.69 15.60
CA SER A 409 24.23 -3.15 16.69
C SER A 409 23.31 -4.13 16.02
N ASN A 410 23.71 -5.41 16.05
CA ASN A 410 22.81 -6.51 15.83
C ASN A 410 21.56 -6.11 16.62
N PRO A 411 20.38 -5.91 15.99
CA PRO A 411 19.16 -5.96 16.79
C PRO A 411 19.30 -7.23 17.62
N PRO A 412 19.00 -7.23 18.93
CA PRO A 412 19.42 -8.32 19.81
C PRO A 412 18.95 -9.68 19.27
N THR A 413 19.83 -10.31 18.50
CA THR A 413 19.77 -11.70 18.05
C THR A 413 20.19 -12.61 19.19
N ALA A 414 20.31 -12.06 20.40
CA ALA A 414 20.34 -12.83 21.62
C ALA A 414 19.01 -13.60 21.72
N GLY A 415 19.11 -14.92 21.60
CA GLY A 415 18.01 -15.84 21.78
C GLY A 415 17.18 -16.10 20.51
N PHE A 416 16.74 -17.35 20.41
CA PHE A 416 15.87 -17.87 19.37
C PHE A 416 14.45 -17.28 19.53
N LYS A 417 13.86 -16.76 18.45
CA LYS A 417 12.53 -16.16 18.48
C LYS A 417 11.45 -17.20 18.17
N TYR A 418 10.75 -17.64 19.21
CA TYR A 418 9.59 -18.52 19.09
C TYR A 418 8.36 -17.73 18.67
N GLY A 419 7.88 -17.97 17.44
CA GLY A 419 6.70 -17.33 16.91
C GLY A 419 5.71 -18.31 16.28
N ILE A 420 4.51 -17.82 15.95
CA ILE A 420 3.48 -18.55 15.22
C ILE A 420 2.75 -17.59 14.30
N GLN A 421 2.28 -18.07 13.16
CA GLN A 421 1.43 -17.27 12.29
C GLN A 421 -0.03 -17.44 12.67
N ALA A 422 -0.73 -16.31 12.75
CA ALA A 422 -2.14 -16.25 13.09
C ALA A 422 -2.88 -15.30 12.14
N HIS A 423 -4.12 -15.64 11.81
CA HIS A 423 -5.01 -14.75 11.09
C HIS A 423 -5.82 -13.93 12.10
N MET A 424 -5.51 -12.63 12.18
CA MET A 424 -6.10 -11.69 13.14
C MET A 424 -6.99 -10.63 12.50
N ILE A 425 -6.85 -10.43 11.18
CA ILE A 425 -7.67 -9.50 10.40
C ILE A 425 -9.15 -9.92 10.53
N TYR A 426 -10.00 -9.02 11.03
CA TYR A 426 -11.43 -9.24 11.29
C TYR A 426 -11.75 -10.45 12.21
N ALA A 427 -10.77 -10.96 12.95
CA ALA A 427 -10.94 -12.09 13.87
C ALA A 427 -10.99 -11.63 15.34
N ASP A 428 -11.30 -12.54 16.26
CA ASP A 428 -11.19 -12.29 17.70
C ASP A 428 -9.72 -12.27 18.14
N ARG A 429 -9.09 -11.08 18.07
CA ARG A 429 -7.70 -10.86 18.50
C ARG A 429 -7.49 -11.19 19.97
N GLY A 430 -8.47 -10.92 20.84
CA GLY A 430 -8.36 -11.23 22.26
C GLY A 430 -8.15 -12.72 22.47
N GLN A 431 -8.97 -13.53 21.79
CA GLN A 431 -8.83 -14.97 21.83
C GLN A 431 -7.55 -15.48 21.16
N VAL A 432 -7.14 -14.89 20.04
CA VAL A 432 -5.85 -15.23 19.40
C VAL A 432 -4.68 -15.02 20.36
N PHE A 433 -4.62 -13.87 21.04
CA PHE A 433 -3.54 -13.61 22.00
C PHE A 433 -3.66 -14.44 23.28
N ASN A 434 -4.86 -14.87 23.70
CA ASN A 434 -5.01 -15.86 24.76
C ASN A 434 -4.30 -17.18 24.41
N TRP A 435 -4.50 -17.69 23.19
CA TRP A 435 -3.78 -18.88 22.71
C TRP A 435 -2.26 -18.66 22.63
N VAL A 436 -1.82 -17.52 22.08
CA VAL A 436 -0.38 -17.19 21.98
C VAL A 436 0.27 -17.11 23.36
N ASN A 437 -0.41 -16.51 24.34
CA ASN A 437 0.04 -16.44 25.73
C ASN A 437 0.12 -17.82 26.37
N ASP A 438 -0.91 -18.64 26.18
CA ASP A 438 -0.97 -20.00 26.73
C ASP A 438 0.09 -20.93 26.14
N LEU A 439 0.45 -20.72 24.86
CA LEU A 439 1.58 -21.40 24.22
C LEU A 439 2.94 -20.88 24.71
N GLY A 440 3.00 -19.73 25.38
CA GLY A 440 4.24 -19.10 25.83
C GLY A 440 5.11 -18.56 24.69
N LEU A 441 4.51 -18.17 23.56
CA LEU A 441 5.23 -17.64 22.41
C LEU A 441 5.45 -16.14 22.55
N GLY A 442 6.59 -15.64 22.05
CA GLY A 442 6.96 -14.22 22.12
C GLY A 442 6.64 -13.44 20.85
N TRP A 443 6.47 -14.14 19.72
CA TRP A 443 6.29 -13.55 18.40
C TRP A 443 5.01 -14.05 17.72
N VAL A 444 4.40 -13.19 16.91
CA VAL A 444 3.25 -13.54 16.07
C VAL A 444 3.49 -13.00 14.66
N LYS A 445 3.25 -13.81 13.63
CA LYS A 445 3.27 -13.38 12.22
C LYS A 445 1.85 -13.11 11.74
N GLN A 446 1.66 -12.01 11.02
CA GLN A 446 0.44 -11.68 10.27
C GLN A 446 0.84 -11.31 8.84
N GLN A 447 0.18 -11.90 7.86
CA GLN A 447 0.33 -11.47 6.46
C GLN A 447 -0.57 -10.25 6.20
N ILE A 448 0.00 -9.25 5.53
CA ILE A 448 -0.63 -7.98 5.17
C ILE A 448 -0.65 -7.89 3.64
N GLU A 449 -1.84 -8.00 3.06
CA GLU A 449 -2.02 -7.83 1.61
C GLU A 449 -2.10 -6.33 1.29
N TRP A 450 -1.04 -5.78 0.70
CA TRP A 450 -0.94 -4.36 0.36
C TRP A 450 -2.14 -3.89 -0.48
N LYS A 451 -2.60 -4.71 -1.43
CA LYS A 451 -3.81 -4.45 -2.23
C LYS A 451 -5.09 -4.19 -1.42
N VAL A 452 -5.20 -4.76 -0.23
CA VAL A 452 -6.34 -4.57 0.68
C VAL A 452 -6.15 -3.31 1.52
N PHE A 453 -4.91 -3.06 1.94
CA PHE A 453 -4.57 -2.04 2.93
C PHE A 453 -4.22 -0.67 2.32
N GLU A 454 -4.02 -0.57 1.00
CA GLU A 454 -3.90 0.72 0.30
C GLU A 454 -4.75 0.68 -1.00
N PRO A 455 -6.09 0.77 -0.89
CA PRO A 455 -7.00 0.64 -2.03
C PRO A 455 -6.79 1.71 -3.11
N SER A 456 -6.26 2.87 -2.75
CA SER A 456 -5.79 3.91 -3.68
C SER A 456 -4.49 4.53 -3.16
N GLN A 457 -3.65 5.03 -4.06
CA GLN A 457 -2.34 5.57 -3.70
C GLN A 457 -2.43 6.60 -2.57
N ASN A 458 -1.61 6.42 -1.54
CA ASN A 458 -1.54 7.20 -0.31
C ASN A 458 -2.77 7.12 0.62
N ASN A 459 -3.78 6.33 0.28
CA ASN A 459 -4.96 6.10 1.12
C ASN A 459 -4.82 4.77 1.86
N ILE A 460 -3.97 4.74 2.88
CA ILE A 460 -3.70 3.51 3.65
C ILE A 460 -4.81 3.31 4.70
N ALA A 461 -5.47 2.16 4.64
CA ALA A 461 -6.48 1.71 5.59
C ALA A 461 -5.82 1.13 6.84
N TRP A 462 -5.42 1.97 7.79
CA TRP A 462 -4.65 1.55 8.97
C TRP A 462 -5.39 0.63 9.97
N GLY A 463 -6.73 0.63 9.96
CA GLY A 463 -7.57 0.10 11.04
C GLY A 463 -7.16 -1.26 11.59
N GLU A 464 -7.17 -2.31 10.76
CA GLU A 464 -6.83 -3.66 11.25
C GLU A 464 -5.34 -3.80 11.63
N MET A 465 -4.43 -3.16 10.88
CA MET A 465 -3.01 -3.18 11.22
C MET A 465 -2.75 -2.53 12.59
N ASP A 466 -3.40 -1.40 12.88
CA ASP A 466 -3.32 -0.70 14.16
C ASP A 466 -3.86 -1.55 15.30
N LEU A 467 -5.02 -2.18 15.09
CA LEU A 467 -5.64 -3.06 16.07
C LEU A 467 -4.75 -4.26 16.40
N ILE A 468 -4.11 -4.86 15.39
CA ILE A 468 -3.21 -5.99 15.56
C ILE A 468 -1.96 -5.55 16.35
N ALA A 469 -1.34 -4.43 15.95
CA ALA A 469 -0.19 -3.86 16.64
C ALA A 469 -0.49 -3.49 18.10
N ALA A 470 -1.64 -2.88 18.37
CA ALA A 470 -2.10 -2.58 19.72
C ALA A 470 -2.33 -3.84 20.55
N SER A 471 -2.93 -4.88 19.97
CA SER A 471 -3.18 -6.15 20.66
C SER A 471 -1.89 -6.87 21.02
N ALA A 472 -0.89 -6.85 20.13
CA ALA A 472 0.43 -7.40 20.39
C ALA A 472 1.12 -6.69 21.56
N ARG A 473 1.11 -5.34 21.57
CA ARG A 473 1.66 -4.54 22.67
C ARG A 473 0.99 -4.84 24.00
N ALA A 474 -0.34 -4.89 24.03
CA ALA A 474 -1.11 -5.20 25.24
C ALA A 474 -0.76 -6.57 25.82
N ASN A 475 -0.29 -7.51 24.99
CA ASN A 475 0.12 -8.85 25.39
C ASN A 475 1.65 -9.03 25.48
N ASN A 476 2.43 -7.95 25.41
CA ASN A 476 3.89 -7.97 25.42
C ASN A 476 4.48 -8.90 24.35
N LYS A 477 3.89 -8.92 23.15
CA LYS A 477 4.34 -9.70 21.99
C LYS A 477 4.95 -8.80 20.93
N GLN A 478 5.79 -9.39 20.10
CA GLN A 478 6.35 -8.76 18.91
C GLN A 478 5.65 -9.30 17.67
N LEU A 479 5.40 -8.42 16.70
CA LEU A 479 4.84 -8.80 15.40
C LEU A 479 5.91 -8.89 14.31
N LEU A 480 5.75 -9.90 13.46
CA LEU A 480 6.27 -9.92 12.10
C LEU A 480 5.11 -9.63 11.14
N PHE A 481 5.18 -8.50 10.44
CA PHE A 481 4.29 -8.25 9.30
C PHE A 481 4.92 -8.75 8.01
N SER A 482 4.28 -9.72 7.36
CA SER A 482 4.68 -10.21 6.04
C SER A 482 3.85 -9.51 4.98
N VAL A 483 4.46 -8.61 4.20
CA VAL A 483 3.71 -7.70 3.32
C VAL A 483 3.81 -8.16 1.87
N VAL A 484 2.66 -8.34 1.22
CA VAL A 484 2.53 -9.00 -0.09
C VAL A 484 1.49 -8.36 -0.98
N GLY A 485 1.50 -8.68 -2.28
CA GLY A 485 0.40 -8.42 -3.23
C GLY A 485 0.12 -6.94 -3.50
N ALA A 486 0.66 -6.38 -4.58
CA ALA A 486 0.46 -4.97 -4.91
C ALA A 486 -0.98 -4.65 -5.36
N PRO A 487 -1.52 -3.47 -4.98
CA PRO A 487 -2.83 -3.00 -5.43
C PRO A 487 -2.85 -2.77 -6.93
N GLY A 488 -4.03 -2.91 -7.54
CA GLY A 488 -4.20 -2.76 -8.99
C GLY A 488 -3.69 -1.42 -9.55
N TRP A 489 -3.78 -0.33 -8.79
CA TRP A 489 -3.26 0.98 -9.20
C TRP A 489 -1.72 1.05 -9.25
N ALA A 490 -1.02 0.11 -8.59
CA ALA A 490 0.43 0.01 -8.59
C ALA A 490 0.95 -1.07 -9.57
N ARG A 491 0.06 -1.83 -10.22
CA ARG A 491 0.39 -2.89 -11.18
C ARG A 491 0.52 -2.34 -12.59
N GLU A 492 1.27 -3.05 -13.41
CA GLU A 492 1.38 -2.85 -14.84
C GLU A 492 0.02 -2.97 -15.54
N SER A 493 -0.20 -2.22 -16.61
CA SER A 493 -1.44 -2.35 -17.40
C SER A 493 -1.58 -3.77 -17.97
N GLY A 494 -2.78 -4.34 -17.88
CA GLY A 494 -3.07 -5.69 -18.35
C GLY A 494 -2.55 -6.80 -17.43
N TYR A 495 -2.18 -6.47 -16.19
CA TYR A 495 -1.81 -7.46 -15.19
C TYR A 495 -2.90 -8.52 -14.99
N ASP A 496 -2.48 -9.73 -14.64
CA ASP A 496 -3.39 -10.81 -14.28
C ASP A 496 -3.92 -10.60 -12.85
N ASN A 497 -5.20 -10.26 -12.73
CA ASN A 497 -5.87 -10.05 -11.44
C ASN A 497 -6.31 -11.36 -10.77
N SER A 498 -6.08 -12.53 -11.39
CA SER A 498 -6.34 -13.82 -10.74
C SER A 498 -5.24 -14.24 -9.76
N VAL A 499 -4.08 -13.58 -9.80
CA VAL A 499 -2.90 -13.90 -8.98
C VAL A 499 -2.31 -12.66 -8.30
N ALA A 500 -1.52 -12.88 -7.24
CA ALA A 500 -0.73 -11.81 -6.63
C ALA A 500 0.43 -11.43 -7.54
N GLY A 501 1.12 -10.32 -7.25
CA GLY A 501 2.30 -9.93 -8.02
C GLY A 501 2.81 -8.53 -7.67
N PRO A 502 4.06 -8.22 -8.07
CA PRO A 502 4.80 -7.05 -7.64
C PRO A 502 4.23 -5.76 -8.27
N PRO A 503 4.53 -4.57 -7.72
CA PRO A 503 4.21 -3.33 -8.40
C PRO A 503 5.06 -3.15 -9.67
N GLN A 504 4.56 -2.37 -10.62
CA GLN A 504 5.33 -1.94 -11.78
C GLN A 504 6.56 -1.11 -11.35
N ASN A 505 6.38 -0.24 -10.34
CA ASN A 505 7.45 0.56 -9.76
C ASN A 505 7.78 0.09 -8.32
N PRO A 506 8.95 -0.53 -8.09
CA PRO A 506 9.40 -0.93 -6.75
C PRO A 506 9.41 0.18 -5.69
N ALA A 507 9.63 1.44 -6.09
CA ALA A 507 9.66 2.58 -5.16
C ALA A 507 8.28 2.82 -4.51
N THR A 508 7.19 2.46 -5.19
CA THR A 508 5.83 2.57 -4.67
C THR A 508 5.64 1.65 -3.46
N PHE A 509 6.11 0.40 -3.57
CA PHE A 509 6.07 -0.54 -2.43
C PHE A 509 7.00 -0.12 -1.31
N ALA A 510 8.19 0.38 -1.64
CA ALA A 510 9.12 0.92 -0.66
C ALA A 510 8.51 2.09 0.13
N SER A 511 7.75 2.98 -0.53
CA SER A 511 7.02 4.08 0.12
C SER A 511 5.96 3.57 1.09
N PHE A 512 5.16 2.59 0.69
CA PHE A 512 4.19 1.94 1.58
C PHE A 512 4.89 1.32 2.81
N LEU A 513 5.96 0.54 2.59
CA LEU A 513 6.71 -0.09 3.67
C LEU A 513 7.42 0.91 4.59
N GLY A 514 7.89 2.04 4.06
CA GLY A 514 8.42 3.15 4.85
C GLY A 514 7.35 3.71 5.80
N LYS A 515 6.14 3.99 5.30
CA LYS A 515 5.02 4.46 6.14
C LYS A 515 4.59 3.44 7.19
N VAL A 516 4.59 2.15 6.86
CA VAL A 516 4.33 1.07 7.82
C VAL A 516 5.43 1.05 8.89
N ALA A 517 6.70 1.18 8.50
CA ALA A 517 7.84 1.19 9.41
C ALA A 517 7.83 2.41 10.35
N ASP A 518 7.60 3.61 9.82
CA ASP A 518 7.46 4.85 10.59
C ASP A 518 6.36 4.70 11.66
N ARG A 519 5.16 4.31 11.22
CA ARG A 519 3.99 4.18 12.10
C ARG A 519 4.19 3.20 13.24
N TYR A 520 4.86 2.08 12.99
CA TYR A 520 5.01 1.00 13.97
C TYR A 520 6.39 0.90 14.59
N CYS A 521 7.29 1.86 14.35
CA CYS A 521 8.65 1.81 14.89
C CYS A 521 8.64 1.75 16.42
N ASN A 522 9.20 0.67 16.97
CA ASN A 522 9.18 0.37 18.42
C ASN A 522 7.76 0.35 19.03
N ASN A 523 6.72 0.11 18.22
CA ASN A 523 5.32 0.22 18.60
C ASN A 523 4.51 -1.04 18.24
N GLY A 524 5.05 -2.22 18.56
CA GLY A 524 4.38 -3.51 18.47
C GLY A 524 4.78 -4.37 17.26
N VAL A 525 5.31 -3.75 16.21
CA VAL A 525 5.91 -4.45 15.07
C VAL A 525 7.42 -4.43 15.24
N GLY A 526 8.01 -5.63 15.33
CA GLY A 526 9.45 -5.82 15.51
C GLY A 526 10.16 -6.22 14.23
N ALA A 527 9.42 -6.74 13.25
CA ALA A 527 9.96 -7.18 11.97
C ALA A 527 8.97 -6.97 10.82
N ILE A 528 9.52 -6.72 9.63
CA ILE A 528 8.80 -6.70 8.35
C ILE A 528 9.47 -7.72 7.43
N GLU A 529 8.68 -8.66 6.92
CA GLU A 529 9.06 -9.55 5.82
C GLU A 529 8.60 -8.91 4.50
N VAL A 530 9.56 -8.73 3.59
CA VAL A 530 9.36 -8.00 2.32
C VAL A 530 9.06 -9.00 1.22
N TRP A 531 7.77 -9.10 0.88
CA TRP A 531 7.20 -10.10 -0.02
C TRP A 531 7.09 -11.51 0.57
N ASN A 532 6.51 -12.44 -0.20
CA ASN A 532 6.29 -13.83 0.15
C ASN A 532 6.42 -14.68 -1.12
N GLU A 533 7.19 -15.77 -1.05
CA GLU A 533 7.18 -16.85 -2.04
C GLU A 533 7.35 -16.37 -3.50
N GLN A 534 8.18 -15.35 -3.71
CA GLN A 534 8.48 -14.73 -5.02
C GLN A 534 9.05 -15.70 -6.07
N ASN A 535 9.38 -16.92 -5.68
CA ASN A 535 9.83 -17.98 -6.58
C ASN A 535 8.69 -18.82 -7.17
N LEU A 536 7.43 -18.42 -6.96
CA LEU A 536 6.23 -18.99 -7.56
C LEU A 536 5.53 -18.00 -8.50
N HIS A 537 5.01 -18.51 -9.63
CA HIS A 537 4.42 -17.66 -10.66
C HIS A 537 3.21 -16.85 -10.16
N TYR A 538 2.35 -17.44 -9.31
CA TYR A 538 1.13 -16.81 -8.82
C TYR A 538 1.37 -15.82 -7.68
N GLU A 539 2.56 -15.83 -7.08
CA GLU A 539 3.01 -14.81 -6.14
C GLU A 539 3.79 -13.69 -6.84
N TRP A 540 4.11 -13.90 -8.12
CA TRP A 540 4.92 -12.99 -8.94
C TRP A 540 4.20 -12.49 -10.21
N GLY A 541 2.87 -12.56 -10.24
CA GLY A 541 2.06 -11.94 -11.28
C GLY A 541 2.12 -12.62 -12.64
N ASN A 542 2.47 -13.91 -12.70
CA ASN A 542 2.79 -14.63 -13.94
C ASN A 542 3.93 -13.99 -14.76
N LEU A 543 4.71 -13.10 -14.13
CA LEU A 543 5.91 -12.52 -14.73
C LEU A 543 7.04 -13.55 -14.72
N THR A 544 8.12 -13.24 -15.44
CA THR A 544 9.33 -14.06 -15.39
C THR A 544 9.88 -14.07 -13.96
N ILE A 545 10.01 -15.27 -13.41
CA ILE A 545 10.58 -15.48 -12.08
C ILE A 545 12.09 -15.23 -12.16
N ASP A 546 12.54 -14.15 -11.52
CA ASP A 546 13.93 -13.69 -11.56
C ASP A 546 14.37 -13.14 -10.19
N PRO A 547 15.41 -13.73 -9.56
CA PRO A 547 15.99 -13.20 -8.32
C PRO A 547 16.46 -11.75 -8.41
N ALA A 548 16.95 -11.29 -9.57
CA ALA A 548 17.38 -9.90 -9.75
C ALA A 548 16.19 -8.94 -9.72
N ALA A 549 15.06 -9.32 -10.33
CA ALA A 549 13.82 -8.55 -10.28
C ALA A 549 13.30 -8.41 -8.84
N TYR A 550 13.36 -9.47 -8.04
CA TYR A 550 13.04 -9.38 -6.61
C TYR A 550 14.02 -8.49 -5.84
N MET A 551 15.32 -8.54 -6.14
CA MET A 551 16.29 -7.64 -5.49
C MET A 551 16.04 -6.16 -5.83
N ASN A 552 15.47 -5.85 -6.98
CA ASN A 552 15.01 -4.49 -7.32
C ASN A 552 13.79 -4.05 -6.49
N LEU A 553 13.02 -5.00 -5.93
CA LEU A 553 11.95 -4.75 -4.96
C LEU A 553 12.49 -4.63 -3.52
N LEU A 554 13.32 -5.58 -3.10
CA LEU A 554 13.84 -5.66 -1.73
C LEU A 554 14.75 -4.49 -1.37
N ARG A 555 15.67 -4.10 -2.27
CA ARG A 555 16.66 -3.04 -2.01
C ARG A 555 16.02 -1.69 -1.61
N PRO A 556 15.10 -1.10 -2.39
CA PRO A 556 14.48 0.16 -2.00
C PRO A 556 13.58 -0.01 -0.76
N ALA A 557 12.90 -1.16 -0.59
CA ALA A 557 12.12 -1.46 0.60
C ALA A 557 12.96 -1.48 1.88
N TYR A 558 14.11 -2.17 1.87
CA TYR A 558 15.05 -2.19 2.98
C TYR A 558 15.48 -0.78 3.37
N ASN A 559 15.90 0.02 2.39
CA ASN A 559 16.36 1.39 2.63
C ASN A 559 15.24 2.28 3.21
N ALA A 560 14.02 2.17 2.70
CA ALA A 560 12.88 2.92 3.22
C ALA A 560 12.53 2.52 4.65
N ILE A 561 12.46 1.22 4.95
CA ILE A 561 12.21 0.72 6.31
C ILE A 561 13.30 1.19 7.27
N LYS A 562 14.57 1.07 6.88
CA LYS A 562 15.69 1.46 7.74
C LYS A 562 15.83 2.96 7.95
N ALA A 563 15.39 3.78 6.99
CA ALA A 563 15.37 5.23 7.13
C ALA A 563 14.39 5.65 8.24
N GLU A 564 13.20 5.05 8.27
CA GLU A 564 12.16 5.39 9.26
C GLU A 564 12.34 4.66 10.59
N CYS A 565 12.79 3.40 10.55
CA CYS A 565 12.98 2.58 11.74
C CYS A 565 14.25 1.71 11.66
N PRO A 566 15.41 2.25 12.06
CA PRO A 566 16.68 1.52 12.05
C PRO A 566 16.66 0.20 12.85
N SER A 567 15.85 0.13 13.92
CA SER A 567 15.69 -1.04 14.79
C SER A 567 14.78 -2.14 14.22
N MET A 568 13.94 -1.83 13.23
CA MET A 568 13.02 -2.81 12.62
C MET A 568 13.81 -3.89 11.91
N ILE A 569 13.54 -5.16 12.21
CA ILE A 569 14.19 -6.28 11.50
C ILE A 569 13.57 -6.40 10.11
N VAL A 570 14.39 -6.31 9.07
CA VAL A 570 13.95 -6.57 7.68
C VAL A 570 14.29 -8.01 7.32
N VAL A 571 13.26 -8.82 7.10
CA VAL A 571 13.38 -10.20 6.64
C VAL A 571 13.20 -10.20 5.12
N SER A 572 14.10 -10.85 4.37
CA SER A 572 13.85 -11.08 2.94
C SER A 572 12.59 -11.94 2.78
N GLY A 573 11.85 -11.75 1.70
CA GLY A 573 10.72 -12.59 1.33
C GLY A 573 11.15 -14.05 1.30
N ALA A 574 10.43 -14.87 2.05
CA ALA A 574 10.77 -16.27 2.21
C ALA A 574 10.40 -17.08 0.98
N LEU A 575 11.30 -17.99 0.61
CA LEU A 575 11.16 -18.83 -0.57
C LEU A 575 10.36 -20.10 -0.24
N THR A 576 9.45 -20.49 -1.14
CA THR A 576 8.80 -21.81 -1.11
C THR A 576 9.82 -22.87 -1.52
N PRO A 577 10.01 -23.95 -0.74
CA PRO A 577 10.80 -25.08 -1.20
C PRO A 577 10.08 -25.75 -2.37
N THR A 578 10.72 -25.77 -3.54
CA THR A 578 10.07 -26.32 -4.74
C THR A 578 11.08 -26.94 -5.69
N GLY A 579 10.74 -28.12 -6.20
CA GLY A 579 11.42 -28.74 -7.35
C GLY A 579 10.64 -28.55 -8.65
N ALA A 580 9.61 -27.70 -8.66
CA ALA A 580 8.76 -27.52 -9.82
C ALA A 580 9.51 -26.81 -10.98
N PRO A 581 9.25 -27.20 -12.24
CA PRO A 581 9.96 -26.64 -13.38
C PRO A 581 9.50 -25.22 -13.73
N ALA A 582 10.40 -24.47 -14.36
CA ALA A 582 10.03 -23.25 -15.06
C ALA A 582 8.93 -23.54 -16.11
N PRO A 583 8.01 -22.61 -16.38
CA PRO A 583 7.95 -21.24 -15.86
C PRO A 583 7.18 -21.06 -14.54
N LEU A 584 6.61 -22.13 -13.99
CA LEU A 584 5.69 -22.03 -12.84
C LEU A 584 6.40 -21.75 -11.52
N ALA A 585 7.63 -22.23 -11.37
CA ALA A 585 8.45 -21.96 -10.20
C ALA A 585 9.94 -21.93 -10.54
N MET A 586 10.73 -21.43 -9.59
CA MET A 586 12.16 -21.61 -9.54
C MET A 586 12.57 -22.26 -8.22
N ASP A 587 13.46 -23.24 -8.31
CA ASP A 587 14.10 -23.89 -7.18
C ASP A 587 14.62 -22.87 -6.15
N ASP A 588 14.28 -23.05 -4.88
CA ASP A 588 14.57 -22.10 -3.80
C ASP A 588 16.07 -21.93 -3.57
N PHE A 589 16.88 -22.98 -3.73
CA PHE A 589 18.33 -22.86 -3.61
C PHE A 589 18.94 -22.08 -4.79
N THR A 590 18.44 -22.31 -6.00
CA THR A 590 18.83 -21.57 -7.20
C THR A 590 18.43 -20.10 -7.07
N TYR A 591 17.20 -19.83 -6.63
CA TYR A 591 16.69 -18.49 -6.41
C TYR A 591 17.51 -17.76 -5.34
N LEU A 592 17.78 -18.40 -4.20
CA LEU A 592 18.58 -17.82 -3.10
C LEU A 592 20.02 -17.49 -3.55
N ARG A 593 20.68 -18.36 -4.31
CA ARG A 593 22.00 -18.05 -4.90
C ARG A 593 21.91 -16.85 -5.83
N GLY A 594 20.85 -16.75 -6.64
CA GLY A 594 20.58 -15.58 -7.48
C GLY A 594 20.37 -14.30 -6.67
N MET A 595 19.66 -14.35 -5.54
CA MET A 595 19.50 -13.21 -4.64
C MET A 595 20.86 -12.74 -4.08
N TYR A 596 21.71 -13.68 -3.64
CA TYR A 596 23.07 -13.36 -3.18
C TYR A 596 23.95 -12.76 -4.26
N ALA A 597 23.91 -13.30 -5.48
CA ALA A 597 24.60 -12.74 -6.64
C ALA A 597 24.17 -11.29 -6.95
N ASN A 598 22.95 -10.91 -6.55
CA ASN A 598 22.38 -9.57 -6.70
C ASN A 598 22.44 -8.71 -5.41
N GLY A 599 23.26 -9.12 -4.44
CA GLY A 599 23.61 -8.29 -3.28
C GLY A 599 22.72 -8.46 -2.05
N LEU A 600 21.96 -9.55 -1.92
CA LEU A 600 21.10 -9.85 -0.76
C LEU A 600 21.75 -9.55 0.59
N LYS A 601 23.04 -9.89 0.74
CA LYS A 601 23.81 -9.69 1.97
C LYS A 601 23.72 -8.26 2.54
N ASN A 602 23.45 -7.25 1.72
CA ASN A 602 23.41 -5.84 2.15
C ASN A 602 22.00 -5.29 2.40
N TYR A 603 20.94 -6.05 2.08
CA TYR A 603 19.57 -5.54 2.02
C TYR A 603 18.55 -6.41 2.78
N ALA A 604 19.01 -7.13 3.80
CA ALA A 604 18.18 -7.84 4.77
C ALA A 604 18.95 -8.00 6.08
N ASP A 605 18.26 -8.05 7.22
CA ASP A 605 18.85 -8.38 8.52
C ASP A 605 18.72 -9.88 8.84
N ALA A 606 17.75 -10.54 8.22
CA ALA A 606 17.50 -11.97 8.29
C ALA A 606 17.01 -12.51 6.94
N ILE A 607 17.33 -13.78 6.66
CA ILE A 607 16.99 -14.42 5.38
C ILE A 607 15.77 -15.31 5.58
N GLY A 608 14.65 -14.96 4.96
CA GLY A 608 13.39 -15.71 5.04
C GLY A 608 13.45 -17.05 4.32
N ILE A 609 12.88 -18.10 4.90
CA ILE A 609 12.69 -19.44 4.31
C ILE A 609 11.36 -20.07 4.77
N HIS A 610 10.76 -20.94 3.96
CA HIS A 610 9.56 -21.70 4.33
C HIS A 610 9.82 -23.22 4.39
N PRO A 611 10.62 -23.74 5.34
CA PRO A 611 10.92 -25.17 5.40
C PRO A 611 9.65 -25.99 5.66
N SER A 612 9.16 -26.68 4.62
CA SER A 612 7.96 -27.51 4.68
C SER A 612 8.29 -28.95 5.08
N GLY A 613 7.43 -29.54 5.92
CA GLY A 613 7.60 -30.88 6.43
C GLY A 613 7.04 -32.00 5.55
N TYR A 614 6.09 -31.69 4.66
CA TYR A 614 5.35 -32.67 3.85
C TYR A 614 4.92 -33.90 4.68
N ASN A 615 5.28 -35.12 4.28
CA ASN A 615 5.06 -36.36 5.03
C ASN A 615 6.37 -36.97 5.58
N LEU A 616 7.34 -36.10 5.95
CA LEU A 616 8.64 -36.51 6.50
C LEU A 616 8.88 -35.91 7.90
N PRO A 617 9.49 -36.67 8.83
CA PRO A 617 10.00 -36.11 10.09
C PRO A 617 11.03 -35.00 9.87
N PRO A 618 11.19 -34.07 10.83
CA PRO A 618 12.07 -32.91 10.70
C PRO A 618 13.57 -33.25 10.71
N ASP A 619 13.96 -34.45 11.11
CA ASP A 619 15.34 -34.92 11.14
C ASP A 619 15.75 -35.73 9.89
N ILE A 620 14.80 -36.04 9.01
CA ILE A 620 15.04 -36.75 7.75
C ILE A 620 15.45 -35.77 6.66
N ASP A 621 16.64 -35.99 6.09
CA ASP A 621 17.09 -35.26 4.91
C ASP A 621 16.55 -35.87 3.61
N HIS A 622 16.67 -35.14 2.51
CA HIS A 622 16.13 -35.55 1.21
C HIS A 622 16.78 -36.81 0.64
N THR A 623 18.00 -37.16 1.04
CA THR A 623 18.68 -38.38 0.60
C THR A 623 18.10 -39.62 1.27
N GLN A 624 17.51 -39.44 2.46
CA GLN A 624 16.83 -40.48 3.24
C GLN A 624 15.32 -40.54 2.97
N ALA A 625 14.75 -39.50 2.34
CA ALA A 625 13.31 -39.31 2.20
C ALA A 625 12.61 -40.50 1.53
N CYS A 626 13.08 -40.97 0.37
CA CYS A 626 12.41 -42.09 -0.30
C CYS A 626 12.49 -43.39 0.51
N THR A 627 13.61 -43.64 1.19
CA THR A 627 13.73 -44.80 2.09
C THR A 627 12.72 -44.71 3.24
N TYR A 628 12.52 -43.53 3.82
CA TYR A 628 11.50 -43.33 4.85
C TYR A 628 10.09 -43.62 4.32
N ILE A 629 9.72 -43.05 3.16
CA ILE A 629 8.41 -43.27 2.53
C ILE A 629 8.14 -44.75 2.28
N GLN A 630 9.13 -45.50 1.80
CA GLN A 630 9.02 -46.95 1.57
C GLN A 630 8.88 -47.74 2.88
N GLN A 631 9.58 -47.34 3.94
CA GLN A 631 9.54 -48.02 5.24
C GLN A 631 8.22 -47.80 5.99
N THR A 632 7.64 -46.61 5.89
CA THR A 632 6.36 -46.28 6.52
C THR A 632 5.15 -46.68 5.68
N ASN A 633 5.39 -47.10 4.43
CA ASN A 633 4.34 -47.41 3.46
C ASN A 633 3.34 -46.24 3.32
N ALA A 634 3.88 -45.02 3.28
CA ALA A 634 3.13 -43.78 3.13
C ALA A 634 2.45 -43.73 1.75
N SER A 635 1.25 -43.15 1.69
CA SER A 635 0.45 -43.10 0.46
C SER A 635 0.96 -42.04 -0.53
N PHE A 636 1.55 -40.96 -0.04
CA PHE A 636 2.16 -39.93 -0.87
C PHE A 636 3.63 -40.25 -1.15
N THR A 637 3.93 -40.53 -2.42
CA THR A 637 5.25 -41.00 -2.88
C THR A 637 6.11 -39.93 -3.55
N GLY A 638 5.73 -38.65 -3.47
CA GLY A 638 6.45 -37.52 -4.09
C GLY A 638 7.97 -37.54 -3.90
N PRO A 639 8.51 -37.79 -2.68
CA PRO A 639 9.96 -37.88 -2.46
C PRO A 639 10.67 -39.05 -3.17
N CYS A 640 9.94 -40.10 -3.55
CA CYS A 640 10.44 -41.21 -4.36
C CYS A 640 10.27 -40.96 -5.86
N ASP A 641 9.13 -40.40 -6.26
CA ASP A 641 8.77 -40.20 -7.67
C ASP A 641 9.60 -39.09 -8.31
N ASN A 642 9.92 -38.04 -7.53
CA ASN A 642 10.80 -36.95 -7.93
C ASN A 642 11.73 -36.58 -6.77
N PRO A 643 12.84 -37.32 -6.56
CA PRO A 643 13.78 -37.07 -5.47
C PRO A 643 14.38 -35.66 -5.56
N HIS A 644 14.00 -34.81 -4.62
CA HIS A 644 14.39 -33.40 -4.59
C HIS A 644 14.52 -32.89 -3.16
N HIS A 645 15.38 -31.90 -2.93
CA HIS A 645 15.67 -31.40 -1.59
C HIS A 645 14.46 -30.69 -0.95
N SER A 646 13.58 -30.12 -1.78
CA SER A 646 12.38 -29.38 -1.37
C SER A 646 11.38 -30.19 -0.55
N TRP A 647 11.43 -31.53 -0.60
CA TRP A 647 10.53 -32.37 0.19
C TRP A 647 10.88 -32.40 1.68
N SER A 648 12.08 -31.96 2.07
CA SER A 648 12.61 -32.14 3.41
C SER A 648 12.82 -30.80 4.12
N PHE A 649 12.14 -30.66 5.27
CA PHE A 649 12.32 -29.56 6.22
C PHE A 649 13.81 -29.36 6.56
N LYS A 650 14.50 -30.45 6.94
CA LYS A 650 15.92 -30.43 7.30
C LYS A 650 16.79 -29.92 6.15
N SER A 651 16.55 -30.44 4.95
CA SER A 651 17.33 -30.09 3.77
C SER A 651 17.16 -28.62 3.44
N THR A 652 15.93 -28.09 3.50
CA THR A 652 15.65 -26.67 3.27
C THR A 652 16.42 -25.77 4.24
N VAL A 653 16.39 -26.08 5.55
CA VAL A 653 17.12 -25.29 6.57
C VAL A 653 18.64 -25.39 6.36
N ASP A 654 19.17 -26.60 6.19
CA ASP A 654 20.61 -26.83 6.12
C ASP A 654 21.24 -26.33 4.82
N GLY A 655 20.56 -26.56 3.70
CA GLY A 655 21.01 -26.12 2.39
C GLY A 655 20.94 -24.60 2.25
N SER A 656 19.86 -23.97 2.74
CA SER A 656 19.77 -22.50 2.76
C SER A 656 20.90 -21.89 3.58
N TYR A 657 21.19 -22.40 4.78
CA TYR A 657 22.29 -21.91 5.60
C TYR A 657 23.66 -22.15 4.92
N THR A 658 23.84 -23.29 4.27
CA THR A 658 25.05 -23.59 3.49
C THR A 658 25.27 -22.55 2.39
N ILE A 659 24.21 -22.12 1.69
CA ILE A 659 24.27 -21.05 0.69
C ILE A 659 24.66 -19.71 1.34
N MET A 660 24.13 -19.38 2.53
CA MET A 660 24.58 -18.19 3.28
C MET A 660 26.08 -18.25 3.58
N GLN A 661 26.58 -19.41 4.03
CA GLN A 661 28.01 -19.61 4.32
C GLN A 661 28.87 -19.45 3.07
N GLN A 662 28.45 -20.02 1.94
CA GLN A 662 29.16 -19.90 0.66
C GLN A 662 29.26 -18.45 0.17
N ASN A 663 28.30 -17.60 0.52
CA ASN A 663 28.29 -16.17 0.21
C ASN A 663 28.86 -15.29 1.34
N GLY A 664 29.46 -15.91 2.37
CA GLY A 664 30.07 -15.22 3.50
C GLY A 664 29.09 -14.43 4.36
N ASP A 665 27.80 -14.79 4.38
CA ASP A 665 26.76 -14.14 5.21
C ASP A 665 26.47 -14.93 6.49
N THR A 666 27.52 -15.22 7.26
CA THR A 666 27.44 -16.04 8.47
C THR A 666 27.10 -15.25 9.74
N SER A 667 27.10 -13.92 9.66
CA SER A 667 26.70 -13.03 10.76
C SER A 667 25.19 -12.95 10.92
N LYS A 668 24.42 -13.26 9.88
CA LYS A 668 22.96 -13.28 9.89
C LYS A 668 22.43 -14.68 10.17
N LYS A 669 21.12 -14.76 10.42
CA LYS A 669 20.40 -16.02 10.64
C LYS A 669 19.26 -16.17 9.65
N LEU A 670 18.89 -17.42 9.41
CA LEU A 670 17.65 -17.75 8.73
C LEU A 670 16.46 -17.38 9.61
N TRP A 671 15.36 -16.96 9.01
CA TRP A 671 14.06 -16.82 9.65
C TRP A 671 13.08 -17.74 8.94
N ALA A 672 12.65 -18.80 9.63
CA ALA A 672 11.61 -19.70 9.13
C ALA A 672 10.27 -19.01 9.36
N THR A 673 9.83 -18.17 8.42
CA THR A 673 8.62 -17.36 8.56
C THR A 673 7.36 -18.19 8.32
N GLU A 674 7.50 -19.41 7.77
CA GLU A 674 6.50 -20.48 7.80
C GLU A 674 7.22 -21.83 7.93
N PHE A 675 6.67 -22.74 8.72
CA PHE A 675 7.04 -24.15 8.71
C PHE A 675 5.90 -24.98 9.30
N GLY A 676 5.87 -26.28 9.06
CA GLY A 676 4.93 -27.17 9.72
C GLY A 676 4.53 -28.39 8.89
N TRP A 677 3.53 -29.10 9.41
CA TRP A 677 2.98 -30.32 8.82
C TRP A 677 1.45 -30.21 8.77
N ALA A 678 0.86 -30.47 7.61
CA ALA A 678 -0.57 -30.68 7.50
C ALA A 678 -0.94 -32.05 8.10
N SER A 679 -2.07 -32.15 8.78
CA SER A 679 -2.61 -33.44 9.25
C SER A 679 -4.13 -33.44 9.10
N GLN A 680 -4.60 -34.18 8.09
CA GLN A 680 -6.01 -34.25 7.72
C GLN A 680 -6.25 -35.45 6.79
N ASN A 681 -7.17 -36.34 7.17
CA ASN A 681 -7.54 -37.52 6.38
C ASN A 681 -9.07 -37.70 6.35
N PRO A 682 -9.73 -37.61 5.18
CA PRO A 682 -9.15 -37.26 3.88
C PRO A 682 -8.64 -35.80 3.87
N PRO A 683 -7.64 -35.46 3.03
CA PRO A 683 -7.19 -34.09 2.85
C PRO A 683 -8.32 -33.17 2.41
N PHE A 684 -8.29 -31.91 2.81
CA PHE A 684 -9.27 -30.91 2.37
C PHE A 684 -9.10 -30.54 0.89
N HIS A 685 -7.91 -30.76 0.31
CA HIS A 685 -7.67 -30.56 -1.11
C HIS A 685 -6.71 -31.65 -1.64
N PRO A 686 -6.98 -32.25 -2.82
CA PRO A 686 -6.22 -33.40 -3.33
C PRO A 686 -4.73 -33.13 -3.58
N ASP A 687 -4.37 -31.90 -3.99
CA ASP A 687 -2.97 -31.50 -4.20
C ASP A 687 -2.11 -31.55 -2.92
N TYR A 688 -2.76 -31.69 -1.76
CA TYR A 688 -2.14 -31.81 -0.44
C TYR A 688 -2.22 -33.25 0.09
N GLY A 689 -2.13 -34.25 -0.80
CA GLY A 689 -2.25 -35.67 -0.48
C GLY A 689 -1.37 -36.16 0.68
N TYR A 690 -0.18 -35.57 0.84
CA TYR A 690 0.73 -35.85 1.96
C TYR A 690 0.12 -35.56 3.35
N ALA A 691 -0.91 -34.72 3.45
CA ALA A 691 -1.62 -34.46 4.70
C ALA A 691 -2.33 -35.70 5.26
N ALA A 692 -2.68 -36.66 4.39
CA ALA A 692 -3.34 -37.91 4.79
C ALA A 692 -2.39 -38.89 5.50
N ASP A 693 -1.09 -38.79 5.22
CA ASP A 693 -0.06 -39.64 5.81
C ASP A 693 0.34 -39.21 7.22
N ASN A 694 0.06 -37.95 7.59
CA ASN A 694 0.46 -37.39 8.86
C ASN A 694 -0.67 -37.51 9.89
N THR A 695 -0.42 -38.23 10.97
CA THR A 695 -1.29 -38.22 12.15
C THR A 695 -1.18 -36.90 12.92
N ARG A 696 -2.21 -36.58 13.71
CA ARG A 696 -2.16 -35.43 14.64
C ARG A 696 -1.04 -35.56 15.67
N GLN A 697 -0.63 -36.78 16.00
CA GLN A 697 0.47 -37.03 16.93
C GLN A 697 1.83 -36.79 16.28
N GLU A 698 2.01 -37.15 15.01
CA GLU A 698 3.21 -36.80 14.23
C GLU A 698 3.30 -35.29 14.02
N GLN A 699 2.21 -34.62 13.64
CA GLN A 699 2.15 -33.16 13.58
C GLN A 699 2.63 -32.53 14.89
N ALA A 700 2.22 -33.09 16.04
CA ALA A 700 2.62 -32.61 17.35
C ALA A 700 4.11 -32.84 17.67
N SER A 701 4.61 -34.07 17.50
CA SER A 701 6.00 -34.41 17.82
C SER A 701 6.99 -33.73 16.87
N TRP A 702 6.68 -33.68 15.59
CA TRP A 702 7.52 -33.06 14.56
C TRP A 702 7.58 -31.54 14.70
N THR A 703 6.46 -30.90 15.05
CA THR A 703 6.46 -29.44 15.34
C THR A 703 7.42 -29.09 16.48
N VAL A 704 7.38 -29.85 17.59
CA VAL A 704 8.29 -29.64 18.73
C VAL A 704 9.74 -29.89 18.31
N ALA A 705 10.01 -31.02 17.64
CA ALA A 705 11.35 -31.37 17.18
C ALA A 705 11.92 -30.35 16.20
N ALA A 706 11.09 -29.75 15.34
CA ALA A 706 11.48 -28.70 14.40
C ALA A 706 11.92 -27.41 15.10
N TYR A 707 11.17 -26.93 16.10
CA TYR A 707 11.59 -25.79 16.91
C TYR A 707 12.90 -26.06 17.64
N GLN A 708 13.04 -27.24 18.24
CA GLN A 708 14.26 -27.65 18.93
C GLN A 708 15.45 -27.72 17.97
N TYR A 709 15.26 -28.35 16.81
CA TYR A 709 16.27 -28.42 15.76
C TYR A 709 16.73 -27.03 15.31
N MET A 710 15.79 -26.15 14.98
CA MET A 710 16.12 -24.79 14.53
C MET A 710 16.86 -24.00 15.61
N ARG A 711 16.44 -24.09 16.87
CA ARG A 711 17.14 -23.48 18.02
C ARG A 711 18.54 -24.04 18.19
N ASP A 712 18.65 -25.36 18.33
CA ASP A 712 19.88 -26.06 18.71
C ASP A 712 20.93 -26.01 17.59
N SER A 713 20.49 -25.90 16.33
CA SER A 713 21.39 -25.74 15.18
C SER A 713 22.19 -24.43 15.21
N GLY A 714 21.66 -23.39 15.87
CA GLY A 714 22.19 -22.03 15.81
C GLY A 714 22.10 -21.37 14.42
N LYS A 715 21.42 -21.99 13.44
CA LYS A 715 21.28 -21.49 12.05
C LYS A 715 20.12 -20.52 11.90
N VAL A 716 19.08 -20.72 12.71
CA VAL A 716 17.80 -20.01 12.64
C VAL A 716 17.67 -19.03 13.81
N GLY A 717 17.26 -17.80 13.52
CA GLY A 717 17.05 -16.73 14.50
C GLY A 717 15.60 -16.57 14.92
N GLY A 718 14.66 -16.84 14.01
CA GLY A 718 13.22 -16.83 14.29
C GLY A 718 12.48 -17.93 13.54
N ALA A 719 11.46 -18.51 14.17
CA ALA A 719 10.67 -19.58 13.61
C ALA A 719 9.18 -19.38 13.90
N PHE A 720 8.36 -19.46 12.86
CA PHE A 720 6.92 -19.18 12.89
C PHE A 720 6.16 -20.38 12.34
N LEU A 721 5.49 -21.11 13.23
CA LEU A 721 4.66 -22.24 12.83
C LEU A 721 3.47 -21.73 11.99
N TRP A 722 3.25 -22.36 10.84
CA TRP A 722 2.03 -22.24 10.06
C TRP A 722 1.13 -23.42 10.42
N ASN A 723 0.01 -23.24 11.13
CA ASN A 723 -0.51 -21.97 11.65
C ASN A 723 -1.38 -22.18 12.92
N LEU A 724 -1.74 -21.08 13.58
CA LEU A 724 -2.56 -21.12 14.79
C LEU A 724 -4.03 -21.49 14.50
N ASN A 725 -4.74 -20.68 13.69
CA ASN A 725 -6.20 -20.58 13.73
C ASN A 725 -6.93 -20.66 12.37
N PHE A 726 -6.33 -21.16 11.29
CA PHE A 726 -7.10 -21.33 10.04
C PHE A 726 -8.22 -22.35 10.11
N ARG A 727 -8.18 -23.33 11.02
CA ARG A 727 -9.37 -24.16 11.30
C ARG A 727 -10.51 -23.36 11.93
N VAL A 728 -10.23 -22.21 12.55
CA VAL A 728 -11.27 -21.33 13.13
C VAL A 728 -11.84 -20.40 12.07
N VAL A 729 -10.98 -19.76 11.26
CA VAL A 729 -11.41 -18.70 10.34
C VAL A 729 -11.62 -19.17 8.89
N ALA A 730 -11.14 -20.37 8.55
CA ALA A 730 -11.15 -20.91 7.19
C ALA A 730 -11.28 -22.45 7.22
N ASP A 731 -12.15 -22.99 8.10
CA ASP A 731 -12.33 -24.43 8.24
C ASP A 731 -12.67 -25.11 6.91
N GLY A 732 -12.16 -26.32 6.70
CA GLY A 732 -12.34 -27.07 5.45
C GLY A 732 -11.57 -26.55 4.23
N THR A 733 -10.83 -25.44 4.32
CA THR A 733 -9.89 -25.02 3.26
C THR A 733 -8.57 -25.78 3.37
N GLU A 734 -7.76 -25.77 2.31
CA GLU A 734 -6.43 -26.39 2.32
C GLU A 734 -5.58 -25.90 3.50
N LYS A 735 -5.66 -24.60 3.84
CA LYS A 735 -4.89 -23.95 4.93
C LYS A 735 -5.25 -24.46 6.33
N ALA A 736 -6.48 -24.93 6.52
CA ALA A 736 -6.96 -25.41 7.81
C ALA A 736 -6.21 -26.68 8.28
N GLN A 737 -5.62 -27.46 7.37
CA GLN A 737 -4.98 -28.74 7.69
C GLN A 737 -3.75 -28.61 8.61
N TRP A 738 -3.16 -27.42 8.64
CA TRP A 738 -2.03 -27.05 9.51
C TRP A 738 -2.44 -26.44 10.86
N GLY A 739 -3.70 -26.07 11.03
CA GLY A 739 -4.19 -25.39 12.22
C GLY A 739 -4.02 -26.22 13.49
N ILE A 740 -3.43 -25.62 14.53
CA ILE A 740 -3.24 -26.25 15.84
C ILE A 740 -4.36 -25.93 16.84
N VAL A 741 -5.30 -25.07 16.50
CA VAL A 741 -6.55 -24.84 17.24
C VAL A 741 -7.69 -25.38 16.39
N GLU A 742 -8.61 -26.15 16.97
CA GLU A 742 -9.79 -26.69 16.28
C GLU A 742 -10.84 -25.59 16.02
N ASN A 743 -11.79 -25.84 15.13
CA ASN A 743 -12.82 -24.87 14.72
C ASN A 743 -13.69 -24.35 15.89
N ASN A 744 -13.85 -25.15 16.95
CA ASN A 744 -14.54 -24.79 18.18
C ASN A 744 -13.62 -24.10 19.23
N GLY A 745 -12.37 -23.80 18.87
CA GLY A 745 -11.37 -23.19 19.75
C GLY A 745 -10.60 -24.16 20.64
N ALA A 746 -10.86 -25.47 20.56
CA ALA A 746 -10.18 -26.47 21.39
C ALA A 746 -8.72 -26.71 20.94
N PRO A 747 -7.79 -27.01 21.87
CA PRO A 747 -6.40 -27.29 21.54
C PRO A 747 -6.22 -28.68 20.89
N THR A 748 -5.45 -28.75 19.81
CA THR A 748 -5.00 -30.01 19.21
C THR A 748 -3.84 -30.67 19.99
N PRO A 749 -3.45 -31.93 19.67
CA PRO A 749 -2.21 -32.51 20.22
C PRO A 749 -0.96 -31.66 19.98
N ALA A 750 -0.87 -31.00 18.82
CA ALA A 750 0.25 -30.12 18.49
C ALA A 750 0.29 -28.87 19.37
N TYR A 751 -0.88 -28.26 19.64
CA TYR A 751 -0.99 -27.17 20.60
C TYR A 751 -0.51 -27.60 21.99
N ASN A 752 -1.00 -28.73 22.50
CA ASN A 752 -0.66 -29.20 23.84
C ASN A 752 0.83 -29.53 23.96
N SER A 753 1.42 -30.15 22.94
CA SER A 753 2.86 -30.44 22.89
C SER A 753 3.69 -29.15 22.82
N LEU A 754 3.26 -28.18 22.01
CA LEU A 754 3.95 -26.89 21.90
C LEU A 754 3.85 -26.10 23.20
N LYS A 755 2.71 -26.11 23.87
CA LYS A 755 2.53 -25.53 25.22
C LYS A 755 3.50 -26.13 26.23
N ALA A 756 3.62 -27.46 26.24
CA ALA A 756 4.52 -28.18 27.15
C ALA A 756 6.01 -28.02 26.83
N MET A 757 6.36 -27.68 25.59
CA MET A 757 7.75 -27.49 25.16
C MET A 757 8.40 -26.30 25.88
N ALA A 758 9.59 -26.51 26.43
CA ALA A 758 10.41 -25.45 27.01
C ALA A 758 10.88 -24.44 25.94
N LYS A 759 10.79 -23.14 26.27
CA LYS A 759 11.16 -22.01 25.40
C LYS A 759 12.11 -21.09 26.17
N PRO A 760 13.37 -21.52 26.37
CA PRO A 760 14.35 -20.81 27.20
C PRO A 760 14.86 -19.51 26.56
#